data_AF-A0A8S3U6U1-F1
#
_entry.id   AF-A0A8S3U6U1-F1
#
_cell.length_a   1.000
_cell.length_b   1.000
_cell.length_c   1.000
_cell.angle_alpha   90.00
_cell.angle_beta   90.00
_cell.angle_gamma   90.00
#
_symmetry.space_group_name_H-M   'P 1'
#
loop_
_entity.id
_entity.type
_entity.pdbx_description
1 polymer ?
#
loop_
_entity_poly.entity_id
_entity_poly.type
_entity_poly.pdbx_seq_one_letter_code
_entity_poly.pdbx_strand_id
1 'polypeptide(L)'
;MKRIVPILIVIPILTSAFYTRHSPDTRTNTHETITEVGTLQALSSYIWKNKLKKIGSEISAVEVFYEKDATSKIEMGKSINAIIQAIADTQVEKKDTAYVHCHADQILLAHQHVTSCKDKLIQLKNDVVELRKQLGECLYTVQSFYSNTNWVEMYGDVPYTDFGIKGKRLMAVALPEEDTCKDVENIDLNCEQNIILQNKLTSGYHHGRGNIKPTRPIGSNTGKCSHGGPYDESRKMVAKCGINKETYTEHLSPHHHLHYRAYISAVAATKDFFIMEDTGILSLLGGKTFDEIFHIKTRKDLSLAFVIDYSGSMKEEIAAVKEQITQLVTATIGSDNEPADYVLSLFNDPVTLNEAFVYRDGYEMIKKLDSIIVDGGGDCPEFAADGILKAINKSRNGSTLFVFTDADAKDNDKQQEAANMAMAKTITITTFSTGTCSRRRRSVHNIHVKRRDTTSFFQRLAQATGGEVYRTTKEEINVVLNDIIEKTFPVAEVIVDSFEWSLTSNDNTMFVVDSTVTVLKVAVCCSGEDSGIELFYPNGTKETFTSRLSRKLVTKRKEVIISLQRPPPGIYNLQRKLPNKWSVNVTAQSPIKLETEILEYTESGALPILKGSPITGKNYTFYVNIYNLGENGTCNDLILTDMLGNALFNVPIIQTTTLMAVRCAAIFTTPNQFFQLKLNGTDKNGFEFSRKNSLVFKPTNVKLRIIPPDSAVTGKEVLVYYEVENTGTINETYEVAISDDHSASVLPMRRQHTILAGDRSNGSFTMKPTLTSSILKYAVTVYLGSSSEITQRISKTVLVTDIERPVCTVVTVNGSCNNSSLNTAQCHKYQWFAKAEITFKGTELENFTSSVGSATELVYDDISGLRHGPVNISIKGSCCTPSVVLAAVDIDGYIAQCRIEFSGGQIVTPTEFTDIDFSPVETDKSADSSTAIAIAIVVSVILVVILLIIGFIVYRKFKRASSYNVNYNVNQNIKGGIDKNQPTSSVEYHPVKLSEVSDEKENL
;
A
#
# COMPACT_ATOMS: atom_id res chain seq x y z
N MET A 1 -31.82 8.49 14.91
CA MET A 1 -31.36 7.12 15.22
C MET A 1 -30.24 6.77 14.24
N LYS A 2 -28.98 6.81 14.69
CA LYS A 2 -27.83 6.36 13.90
C LYS A 2 -28.00 4.85 13.65
N ARG A 3 -28.09 4.42 12.38
CA ARG A 3 -28.08 3.00 12.03
C ARG A 3 -26.69 2.45 12.34
N ILE A 4 -26.54 1.85 13.52
CA ILE A 4 -25.44 0.96 13.84
C ILE A 4 -25.68 -0.28 12.98
N VAL A 5 -24.97 -0.39 11.86
CA VAL A 5 -24.76 -1.69 11.22
C VAL A 5 -23.67 -2.36 12.04
N PRO A 6 -23.95 -3.47 12.75
CA PRO A 6 -22.92 -4.17 13.48
C PRO A 6 -22.01 -4.82 12.44
N ILE A 7 -20.77 -4.33 12.33
CA ILE A 7 -19.70 -5.06 11.63
C ILE A 7 -19.38 -6.26 12.50
N LEU A 8 -20.18 -7.32 12.37
CA LEU A 8 -19.99 -8.59 13.05
C LEU A 8 -19.06 -9.45 12.20
N ILE A 9 -17.77 -9.11 12.27
CA ILE A 9 -16.70 -10.09 12.19
C ILE A 9 -15.91 -9.93 13.48
N VAL A 10 -16.44 -10.50 14.56
CA VAL A 10 -15.66 -10.74 15.78
C VAL A 10 -14.81 -11.98 15.52
N ILE A 11 -13.77 -11.83 14.69
CA ILE A 11 -12.65 -12.78 14.74
C ILE A 11 -11.87 -12.42 16.01
N PRO A 12 -11.45 -13.38 16.83
CA PRO A 12 -10.57 -13.11 17.96
C PRO A 12 -9.30 -12.42 17.46
N ILE A 13 -9.14 -11.14 17.79
CA ILE A 13 -8.05 -10.30 17.29
C ILE A 13 -6.86 -10.47 18.23
N LEU A 14 -5.82 -11.16 17.79
CA LEU A 14 -4.50 -11.06 18.43
C LEU A 14 -3.95 -9.66 18.13
N THR A 15 -4.17 -8.70 19.02
CA THR A 15 -3.47 -7.42 18.91
C THR A 15 -2.07 -7.58 19.53
N SER A 16 -1.05 -7.31 18.73
CA SER A 16 0.37 -7.35 19.10
C SER A 16 1.12 -6.06 18.72
N ALA A 17 0.38 -5.09 18.18
CA ALA A 17 0.71 -3.68 18.07
C ALA A 17 -0.60 -2.87 17.94
N PHE A 18 -0.50 -1.56 17.68
CA PHE A 18 -1.67 -0.76 17.28
C PHE A 18 -2.41 -1.44 16.11
N TYR A 19 -3.72 -1.20 15.99
CA TYR A 19 -4.44 -1.60 14.78
C TYR A 19 -3.76 -1.00 13.54
N THR A 20 -3.69 -1.75 12.44
CA THR A 20 -3.03 -1.29 11.21
C THR A 20 -3.73 -0.09 10.58
N ARG A 21 -4.99 -0.27 10.15
CA ARG A 21 -5.76 0.74 9.40
C ARG A 21 -7.09 1.09 10.07
N HIS A 22 -7.84 0.08 10.50
CA HIS A 22 -9.18 0.26 11.06
C HIS A 22 -9.33 -0.38 12.43
N SER A 23 -10.09 0.29 13.29
CA SER A 23 -10.52 -0.22 14.59
C SER A 23 -12.05 -0.18 14.70
N PRO A 24 -12.68 -1.20 15.34
CA PRO A 24 -14.09 -1.16 15.68
C PRO A 24 -14.47 -0.02 16.64
N ASP A 25 -13.52 0.47 17.47
CA ASP A 25 -13.71 1.63 18.33
C ASP A 25 -13.14 2.88 17.65
N THR A 26 -14.02 3.83 17.31
CA THR A 26 -13.65 5.08 16.63
C THR A 26 -12.70 5.98 17.42
N ARG A 27 -12.52 5.74 18.72
CA ARG A 27 -11.54 6.46 19.53
C ARG A 27 -10.12 5.92 19.30
N THR A 28 -9.99 4.65 18.93
CA THR A 28 -8.71 3.96 18.76
C THR A 28 -7.96 4.48 17.54
N ASN A 29 -6.78 5.02 17.78
CA ASN A 29 -5.83 5.42 16.76
C ASN A 29 -5.06 4.20 16.26
N THR A 30 -4.71 4.24 14.99
CA THR A 30 -4.09 3.13 14.25
C THR A 30 -2.71 3.53 13.74
N HIS A 31 -1.89 2.56 13.33
CA HIS A 31 -0.63 2.81 12.64
C HIS A 31 -0.81 3.71 11.41
N GLU A 32 -1.93 3.56 10.69
CA GLU A 32 -2.32 4.46 9.60
C GLU A 32 -2.43 5.91 10.08
N THR A 33 -3.22 6.17 11.12
CA THR A 33 -3.37 7.55 11.64
C THR A 33 -2.07 8.12 12.20
N ILE A 34 -1.25 7.30 12.86
CA ILE A 34 0.07 7.72 13.36
C ILE A 34 0.98 8.13 12.20
N THR A 35 1.01 7.30 11.16
CA THR A 35 1.86 7.49 9.99
C THR A 35 1.39 8.68 9.15
N GLU A 36 0.09 8.82 8.90
CA GLU A 36 -0.46 9.98 8.18
C GLU A 36 -0.12 11.28 8.91
N VAL A 37 -0.43 11.39 10.20
CA VAL A 37 -0.21 12.62 10.97
C VAL A 37 1.28 12.95 11.09
N GLY A 38 2.11 11.99 11.51
CA GLY A 38 3.54 12.20 11.70
C GLY A 38 4.25 12.56 10.39
N THR A 39 3.87 11.91 9.28
CA THR A 39 4.40 12.24 7.95
C THR A 39 3.97 13.63 7.52
N LEU A 40 2.68 13.96 7.60
CA LEU A 40 2.18 15.28 7.17
C LEU A 40 2.78 16.43 7.98
N GLN A 41 2.98 16.26 9.29
CA GLN A 41 3.70 17.23 10.11
C GLN A 41 5.15 17.40 9.64
N ALA A 42 5.86 16.30 9.35
CA ALA A 42 7.23 16.36 8.84
C ALA A 42 7.32 17.05 7.46
N LEU A 43 6.40 16.72 6.55
CA LEU A 43 6.34 17.31 5.22
C LEU A 43 6.00 18.80 5.28
N SER A 44 5.04 19.19 6.11
CA SER A 44 4.66 20.57 6.37
C SER A 44 5.88 21.40 6.84
N SER A 45 6.61 20.94 7.86
CA SER A 45 7.84 21.58 8.33
C SER A 45 8.91 21.70 7.23
N TYR A 46 9.14 20.61 6.49
CA TYR A 46 10.16 20.54 5.44
C TYR A 46 9.83 21.49 4.27
N ILE A 47 8.60 21.45 3.77
CA ILE A 47 8.11 22.29 2.66
C ILE A 47 8.16 23.76 3.07
N TRP A 48 7.66 24.11 4.25
CA TRP A 48 7.67 25.48 4.74
C TRP A 48 9.11 26.03 4.79
N LYS A 49 10.05 25.27 5.36
CA LYS A 49 11.45 25.69 5.48
C LYS A 49 12.18 25.75 4.14
N ASN A 50 12.04 24.73 3.29
CA ASN A 50 12.93 24.53 2.13
C ASN A 50 12.31 24.89 0.78
N LYS A 51 10.99 24.76 0.63
CA LYS A 51 10.28 25.01 -0.64
C LYS A 51 9.64 26.39 -0.66
N LEU A 52 8.92 26.73 0.40
CA LEU A 52 8.25 28.03 0.56
C LEU A 52 9.14 29.09 1.22
N LYS A 53 10.34 28.73 1.69
CA LYS A 53 11.29 29.65 2.36
C LYS A 53 10.63 30.48 3.47
N LYS A 54 9.80 29.82 4.27
CA LYS A 54 9.03 30.36 5.40
C LYS A 54 7.91 31.35 5.03
N ILE A 55 7.44 31.33 3.79
CA ILE A 55 6.26 32.10 3.37
C ILE A 55 4.99 31.33 3.76
N GLY A 56 4.04 32.03 4.41
CA GLY A 56 2.79 31.45 4.90
C GLY A 56 2.93 30.72 6.24
N SER A 57 1.87 30.02 6.65
CA SER A 57 1.87 29.19 7.87
C SER A 57 2.41 27.79 7.57
N GLU A 58 3.22 27.26 8.49
CA GLU A 58 3.73 25.89 8.45
C GLU A 58 2.59 24.88 8.32
N ILE A 59 1.53 25.02 9.12
CA ILE A 59 0.37 24.12 9.13
C ILE A 59 -0.29 24.01 7.75
N SER A 60 -0.35 25.12 7.00
CA SER A 60 -0.92 25.16 5.66
C SER A 60 0.09 24.84 4.54
N ALA A 61 1.35 24.56 4.86
CA ALA A 61 2.43 24.51 3.87
C ALA A 61 2.21 23.46 2.78
N VAL A 62 1.65 22.30 3.12
CA VAL A 62 1.30 21.26 2.13
C VAL A 62 0.24 21.78 1.15
N GLU A 63 -0.83 22.37 1.67
CA GLU A 63 -1.91 22.93 0.84
C GLU A 63 -1.42 24.10 -0.03
N VAL A 64 -0.60 24.98 0.55
CA VAL A 64 0.00 26.12 -0.18
C VAL A 64 1.02 25.65 -1.21
N PHE A 65 1.75 24.56 -0.97
CA PHE A 65 2.77 24.08 -1.91
C PHE A 65 2.15 23.44 -3.15
N TYR A 66 1.11 22.63 -2.97
CA TYR A 66 0.41 22.04 -4.12
C TYR A 66 -0.58 23.03 -4.76
N GLU A 67 -1.04 24.06 -4.04
CA GLU A 67 -2.05 25.03 -4.49
C GLU A 67 -3.23 24.33 -5.19
N LYS A 68 -3.25 24.37 -6.53
CA LYS A 68 -4.27 23.80 -7.40
C LYS A 68 -3.81 22.53 -8.15
N ASP A 69 -2.57 22.11 -7.98
CA ASP A 69 -1.99 20.88 -8.55
C ASP A 69 -2.49 19.63 -7.79
N ALA A 70 -3.77 19.35 -7.98
CA ALA A 70 -4.50 18.24 -7.37
C ALA A 70 -3.89 16.87 -7.74
N THR A 71 -3.29 16.75 -8.93
CA THR A 71 -2.70 15.50 -9.41
C THR A 71 -1.42 15.17 -8.65
N SER A 72 -0.51 16.13 -8.49
CA SER A 72 0.74 15.87 -7.74
C SER A 72 0.47 15.65 -6.25
N LYS A 73 -0.55 16.31 -5.68
CA LYS A 73 -1.01 16.05 -4.31
C LYS A 73 -1.56 14.62 -4.11
N ILE A 74 -2.29 14.08 -5.10
CA ILE A 74 -2.74 12.67 -5.07
C ILE A 74 -1.55 11.72 -5.01
N GLU A 75 -0.51 11.97 -5.82
CA GLU A 75 0.68 11.10 -5.85
C GLU A 75 1.50 11.17 -4.56
N MET A 76 1.50 12.31 -3.85
CA MET A 76 1.99 12.38 -2.46
C MET A 76 1.14 11.49 -1.53
N GLY A 77 -0.19 11.59 -1.58
CA GLY A 77 -1.09 10.75 -0.79
C GLY A 77 -0.87 9.25 -1.01
N LYS A 78 -0.68 8.83 -2.27
CA LYS A 78 -0.32 7.45 -2.61
C LYS A 78 1.04 7.03 -2.06
N SER A 79 2.01 7.94 -2.01
CA SER A 79 3.33 7.68 -1.45
C SER A 79 3.25 7.41 0.06
N ILE A 80 2.44 8.17 0.79
CA ILE A 80 2.16 7.95 2.21
C ILE A 80 1.43 6.62 2.41
N ASN A 81 0.42 6.33 1.60
CA ASN A 81 -0.35 5.09 1.68
C ASN A 81 0.50 3.84 1.37
N ALA A 82 1.52 3.95 0.50
CA ALA A 82 2.47 2.86 0.27
C ALA A 82 3.30 2.53 1.53
N ILE A 83 3.65 3.54 2.34
CA ILE A 83 4.36 3.34 3.63
C ILE A 83 3.41 2.70 4.65
N ILE A 84 2.15 3.15 4.72
CA ILE A 84 1.11 2.54 5.58
C ILE A 84 0.88 1.08 5.19
N GLN A 85 0.89 0.77 3.89
CA GLN A 85 0.81 -0.60 3.42
C GLN A 85 2.02 -1.43 3.86
N ALA A 86 3.22 -0.88 3.77
CA ALA A 86 4.43 -1.57 4.21
C ALA A 86 4.40 -1.87 5.71
N ILE A 87 3.87 -0.95 6.53
CA ILE A 87 3.62 -1.19 7.96
C ILE A 87 2.68 -2.39 8.18
N ALA A 88 1.55 -2.44 7.45
CA ALA A 88 0.61 -3.55 7.55
C ALA A 88 1.23 -4.89 7.07
N ASP A 89 2.06 -4.85 6.03
CA ASP A 89 2.82 -6.01 5.55
C ASP A 89 3.82 -6.48 6.62
N THR A 90 4.54 -5.57 7.29
CA THR A 90 5.48 -5.90 8.38
C THR A 90 4.79 -6.63 9.53
N GLN A 91 3.61 -6.17 9.97
CA GLN A 91 2.87 -6.84 11.06
C GLN A 91 2.49 -8.29 10.72
N VAL A 92 2.22 -8.58 9.44
CA VAL A 92 1.87 -9.94 8.98
C VAL A 92 3.12 -10.80 8.79
N GLU A 93 4.14 -10.25 8.13
CA GLU A 93 5.36 -10.97 7.76
C GLU A 93 6.29 -11.22 8.96
N LYS A 94 6.26 -10.33 9.97
CA LYS A 94 7.12 -10.38 11.16
C LYS A 94 6.33 -10.64 12.45
N LYS A 95 5.11 -11.21 12.34
CA LYS A 95 4.19 -11.47 13.47
C LYS A 95 4.81 -12.22 14.67
N ASP A 96 5.81 -13.07 14.42
CA ASP A 96 6.48 -13.89 15.44
C ASP A 96 7.83 -13.29 15.90
N THR A 97 8.21 -12.10 15.41
CA THR A 97 9.52 -11.49 15.66
C THR A 97 9.44 -10.47 16.80
N ALA A 98 9.78 -10.88 18.03
CA ALA A 98 9.58 -10.04 19.23
C ALA A 98 10.19 -8.65 19.14
N TYR A 99 11.44 -8.51 18.69
CA TYR A 99 12.10 -7.21 18.64
C TYR A 99 11.44 -6.23 17.64
N VAL A 100 10.79 -6.72 16.57
CA VAL A 100 10.03 -5.87 15.63
C VAL A 100 8.78 -5.30 16.30
N HIS A 101 8.17 -6.06 17.22
CA HIS A 101 7.03 -5.63 18.04
C HIS A 101 7.44 -4.96 19.36
N CYS A 102 8.74 -4.83 19.65
CA CYS A 102 9.26 -4.40 20.95
C CYS A 102 8.81 -5.26 22.16
N HIS A 103 8.57 -6.56 21.96
CA HIS A 103 8.14 -7.50 23.00
C HIS A 103 9.29 -8.16 23.77
N ALA A 104 8.93 -8.81 24.89
CA ALA A 104 9.78 -9.73 25.65
C ALA A 104 11.11 -9.13 26.10
N ASP A 105 11.11 -7.84 26.47
CA ASP A 105 12.28 -7.05 26.85
C ASP A 105 13.39 -7.01 25.76
N GLN A 106 13.08 -7.33 24.49
CA GLN A 106 14.03 -7.25 23.36
C GLN A 106 14.21 -5.81 22.83
N ILE A 107 14.15 -4.80 23.70
CA ILE A 107 14.16 -3.37 23.33
C ILE A 107 15.51 -2.95 22.74
N LEU A 108 16.63 -3.54 23.21
CA LEU A 108 17.95 -3.29 22.63
C LEU A 108 18.05 -3.83 21.19
N LEU A 109 17.48 -5.01 20.93
CA LEU A 109 17.41 -5.57 19.57
C LEU A 109 16.49 -4.75 18.68
N ALA A 110 15.38 -4.23 19.22
CA ALA A 110 14.49 -3.33 18.50
C ALA A 110 15.23 -2.04 18.09
N HIS A 111 16.02 -1.47 18.99
CA HIS A 111 16.88 -0.32 18.70
C HIS A 111 17.87 -0.61 17.57
N GLN A 112 18.60 -1.74 17.66
CA GLN A 112 19.56 -2.17 16.64
C GLN A 112 18.89 -2.45 15.29
N HIS A 113 17.68 -3.02 15.32
CA HIS A 113 16.89 -3.24 14.13
C HIS A 113 16.55 -1.93 13.44
N VAL A 114 16.09 -0.90 14.18
CA VAL A 114 15.78 0.41 13.60
C VAL A 114 17.04 1.12 13.07
N THR A 115 18.19 1.00 13.74
CA THR A 115 19.45 1.57 13.23
C THR A 115 19.90 0.90 11.94
N SER A 116 19.86 -0.44 11.87
CA SER A 116 20.13 -1.18 10.63
C SER A 116 19.14 -0.83 9.52
N CYS A 117 17.87 -0.67 9.88
CA CYS A 117 16.82 -0.30 8.95
C CYS A 117 17.14 1.04 8.27
N LYS A 118 17.65 2.04 9.02
CA LYS A 118 18.13 3.31 8.46
C LYS A 118 19.36 3.14 7.55
N ASP A 119 20.31 2.28 7.90
CA ASP A 119 21.48 1.99 7.06
C ASP A 119 21.04 1.36 5.71
N LYS A 120 20.02 0.49 5.72
CA LYS A 120 19.43 -0.06 4.49
C LYS A 120 18.77 1.00 3.60
N LEU A 121 18.14 2.02 4.18
CA LEU A 121 17.54 3.11 3.38
C LEU A 121 18.59 3.82 2.50
N ILE A 122 19.83 3.94 2.99
CA ILE A 122 20.93 4.55 2.24
C ILE A 122 21.28 3.69 1.00
N GLN A 123 21.28 2.37 1.16
CA GLN A 123 21.53 1.42 0.06
C GLN A 123 20.40 1.46 -0.99
N LEU A 124 19.17 1.73 -0.55
CA LEU A 124 17.97 1.76 -1.38
C LEU A 124 17.68 3.15 -2.00
N LYS A 125 18.55 4.15 -1.83
CA LYS A 125 18.28 5.55 -2.23
C LYS A 125 17.86 5.76 -3.70
N ASN A 126 18.17 4.81 -4.58
CA ASN A 126 17.85 4.86 -6.01
C ASN A 126 16.59 4.05 -6.39
N ASP A 127 16.01 3.25 -5.48
CA ASP A 127 14.75 2.52 -5.68
C ASP A 127 13.71 2.99 -4.65
N VAL A 128 12.98 4.05 -5.02
CA VAL A 128 11.99 4.69 -4.14
C VAL A 128 10.88 3.72 -3.70
N VAL A 129 10.53 2.73 -4.52
CA VAL A 129 9.48 1.76 -4.20
C VAL A 129 9.93 0.85 -3.05
N GLU A 130 11.13 0.27 -3.18
CA GLU A 130 11.68 -0.56 -2.09
C GLU A 130 12.05 0.29 -0.87
N LEU A 131 12.49 1.53 -1.07
CA LEU A 131 12.76 2.46 0.03
C LEU A 131 11.51 2.71 0.88
N ARG A 132 10.35 2.98 0.27
CA ARG A 132 9.08 3.14 1.00
C ARG A 132 8.68 1.86 1.77
N LYS A 133 8.97 0.69 1.20
CA LYS A 133 8.73 -0.59 1.87
C LYS A 133 9.62 -0.75 3.11
N GLN A 134 10.92 -0.51 2.97
CA GLN A 134 11.87 -0.55 4.08
C GLN A 134 11.54 0.50 5.15
N LEU A 135 11.09 1.69 4.73
CA LEU A 135 10.68 2.77 5.62
C LEU A 135 9.48 2.36 6.49
N GLY A 136 8.49 1.67 5.91
CA GLY A 136 7.35 1.13 6.67
C GLY A 136 7.77 0.12 7.73
N GLU A 137 8.73 -0.77 7.42
CA GLU A 137 9.29 -1.71 8.41
C GLU A 137 9.98 -0.98 9.58
N CYS A 138 10.76 0.07 9.29
CA CYS A 138 11.40 0.88 10.34
C CYS A 138 10.35 1.52 11.25
N LEU A 139 9.35 2.18 10.64
CA LEU A 139 8.32 2.93 11.35
C LEU A 139 7.42 2.03 12.18
N TYR A 140 7.12 0.82 11.71
CA TYR A 140 6.34 -0.14 12.50
C TYR A 140 6.98 -0.40 13.87
N THR A 141 8.30 -0.65 13.90
CA THR A 141 9.03 -0.89 15.16
C THR A 141 9.09 0.38 16.01
N VAL A 142 9.35 1.54 15.40
CA VAL A 142 9.38 2.85 16.11
C VAL A 142 8.03 3.17 16.76
N GLN A 143 6.93 2.89 16.08
CA GLN A 143 5.58 3.16 16.59
C GLN A 143 5.19 2.14 17.67
N SER A 144 5.48 0.85 17.45
CA SER A 144 5.17 -0.24 18.40
C SER A 144 5.88 -0.09 19.76
N PHE A 145 7.04 0.58 19.78
CA PHE A 145 7.74 0.90 21.03
C PHE A 145 6.83 1.57 22.07
N TYR A 146 5.96 2.49 21.65
CA TYR A 146 5.13 3.28 22.57
C TYR A 146 3.90 2.54 23.06
N SER A 147 3.38 1.56 22.32
CA SER A 147 2.27 0.73 22.78
C SER A 147 2.72 -0.41 23.69
N ASN A 148 3.95 -0.91 23.49
CA ASN A 148 4.36 -2.22 24.01
C ASN A 148 5.42 -2.14 25.12
N THR A 149 6.00 -0.96 25.38
CA THR A 149 6.97 -0.72 26.48
C THR A 149 6.37 0.13 27.61
N ASN A 150 7.12 0.31 28.70
CA ASN A 150 6.76 1.21 29.82
C ASN A 150 7.13 2.69 29.62
N TRP A 151 7.54 3.11 28.40
CA TRP A 151 8.02 4.47 28.17
C TRP A 151 6.96 5.54 28.50
N VAL A 152 5.74 5.33 28.04
CA VAL A 152 4.62 6.28 28.18
C VAL A 152 4.19 6.40 29.64
N GLU A 153 4.31 5.33 30.42
CA GLU A 153 4.07 5.32 31.85
C GLU A 153 5.07 6.19 32.61
N MET A 154 6.34 6.19 32.19
CA MET A 154 7.41 6.95 32.85
C MET A 154 7.48 8.41 32.39
N TYR A 155 7.29 8.68 31.09
CA TYR A 155 7.59 9.98 30.48
C TYR A 155 6.39 10.65 29.80
N GLY A 156 5.22 10.02 29.79
CA GLY A 156 4.02 10.60 29.20
C GLY A 156 4.06 10.63 27.68
N ASP A 157 3.77 11.80 27.10
CA ASP A 157 3.52 12.03 25.67
C ASP A 157 4.75 12.53 24.89
N VAL A 158 5.96 12.31 25.42
CA VAL A 158 7.22 12.68 24.75
C VAL A 158 7.85 11.51 23.98
N PRO A 159 8.49 11.75 22.82
CA PRO A 159 9.23 10.72 22.10
C PRO A 159 10.56 10.39 22.81
N TYR A 160 11.03 9.14 22.67
CA TYR A 160 12.35 8.73 23.11
C TYR A 160 13.39 9.00 22.01
N THR A 161 14.06 10.15 22.08
CA THR A 161 14.95 10.64 21.02
C THR A 161 16.22 9.80 20.80
N ASP A 162 16.59 8.91 21.73
CA ASP A 162 17.74 8.02 21.58
C ASP A 162 17.37 6.67 20.92
N PHE A 163 16.09 6.30 20.87
CA PHE A 163 15.65 5.04 20.27
C PHE A 163 15.84 5.04 18.74
N GLY A 164 16.45 3.99 18.19
CA GLY A 164 16.74 3.88 16.76
C GLY A 164 17.79 4.85 16.22
N ILE A 165 18.64 5.43 17.08
CA ILE A 165 19.75 6.32 16.69
C ILE A 165 21.09 5.62 16.91
N LYS A 166 21.89 5.49 15.85
CA LYS A 166 23.18 4.79 15.86
C LYS A 166 24.14 5.40 16.89
N GLY A 167 24.77 4.55 17.70
CA GLY A 167 25.74 4.96 18.73
C GLY A 167 25.12 5.55 20.00
N LYS A 168 23.79 5.68 20.11
CA LYS A 168 23.14 6.12 21.35
C LYS A 168 22.99 4.98 22.34
N ARG A 169 23.30 5.25 23.60
CA ARG A 169 23.09 4.30 24.70
C ARG A 169 21.69 4.46 25.25
N LEU A 170 20.90 3.40 25.20
CA LEU A 170 19.59 3.39 25.82
C LEU A 170 19.67 3.27 27.35
N MET A 171 18.62 3.77 28.02
CA MET A 171 18.24 3.36 29.36
C MET A 171 18.30 1.84 29.51
N ALA A 172 18.78 1.39 30.67
CA ALA A 172 18.92 -0.02 30.96
C ALA A 172 17.56 -0.74 30.83
N VAL A 173 17.58 -1.90 30.17
CA VAL A 173 16.42 -2.79 30.07
C VAL A 173 16.45 -3.76 31.26
N ALA A 174 15.27 -4.09 31.79
CA ALA A 174 15.13 -4.99 32.94
C ALA A 174 15.62 -6.41 32.62
N LEU A 175 16.44 -6.99 33.51
CA LEU A 175 16.96 -8.35 33.39
C LEU A 175 15.85 -9.40 33.63
N PRO A 176 15.95 -10.64 33.10
CA PRO A 176 14.91 -11.68 33.26
C PRO A 176 14.44 -11.96 34.70
N GLU A 177 15.34 -11.81 35.67
CA GLU A 177 15.13 -11.99 37.11
C GLU A 177 14.50 -10.78 37.80
N GLU A 178 14.50 -9.60 37.15
CA GLU A 178 13.90 -8.39 37.70
C GLU A 178 12.39 -8.39 37.46
N ASP A 179 11.63 -8.33 38.55
CA ASP A 179 10.18 -8.19 38.49
C ASP A 179 9.80 -6.78 38.05
N THR A 180 9.00 -6.70 36.99
CA THR A 180 8.60 -5.44 36.37
C THR A 180 7.13 -5.15 36.56
N CYS A 181 6.32 -6.18 36.79
CA CYS A 181 4.89 -6.08 37.04
C CYS A 181 4.44 -6.92 38.24
N LYS A 182 3.28 -6.56 38.80
CA LYS A 182 2.55 -7.30 39.84
C LYS A 182 1.15 -7.69 39.38
N ASP A 183 0.60 -8.74 39.99
CA ASP A 183 -0.82 -9.04 39.94
C ASP A 183 -1.61 -7.97 40.71
N VAL A 184 -2.80 -7.66 40.19
CA VAL A 184 -3.74 -6.68 40.75
C VAL A 184 -5.06 -7.36 41.07
N GLU A 185 -5.83 -6.79 41.99
CA GLU A 185 -7.19 -7.26 42.26
C GLU A 185 -8.10 -6.89 41.07
N ASN A 186 -8.92 -7.83 40.61
CA ASN A 186 -9.79 -7.68 39.42
C ASN A 186 -9.03 -7.38 38.11
N ILE A 187 -8.15 -8.31 37.71
CA ILE A 187 -7.31 -8.28 36.49
C ILE A 187 -8.10 -7.93 35.21
N ASP A 188 -9.38 -8.28 35.12
CA ASP A 188 -10.20 -8.02 33.94
C ASP A 188 -10.75 -6.58 33.85
N LEU A 189 -10.50 -5.72 34.86
CA LEU A 189 -11.08 -4.36 34.98
C LEU A 189 -10.05 -3.24 35.21
N ASN A 190 -8.89 -3.49 35.84
CA ASN A 190 -7.94 -2.41 36.10
C ASN A 190 -6.50 -2.92 36.23
N CYS A 191 -5.60 -2.41 35.38
CA CYS A 191 -4.18 -2.70 35.40
C CYS A 191 -3.29 -1.46 35.66
N GLU A 192 -3.86 -0.28 35.95
CA GLU A 192 -3.19 1.04 35.92
C GLU A 192 -1.96 1.17 36.83
N GLN A 193 -1.80 0.28 37.83
CA GLN A 193 -0.72 0.33 38.81
C GLN A 193 0.01 -1.01 38.94
N ASN A 194 -0.01 -1.83 37.89
CA ASN A 194 0.66 -3.12 37.91
C ASN A 194 2.18 -3.02 37.68
N ILE A 195 2.70 -1.96 37.04
CA ILE A 195 4.14 -1.77 36.83
C ILE A 195 4.80 -1.33 38.13
N ILE A 196 5.81 -2.07 38.56
CA ILE A 196 6.54 -1.82 39.82
C ILE A 196 7.96 -1.28 39.59
N LEU A 197 8.45 -1.27 38.35
CA LEU A 197 9.78 -0.79 37.98
C LEU A 197 9.67 0.52 37.17
N GLN A 198 10.34 1.58 37.62
CA GLN A 198 10.19 2.96 37.10
C GLN A 198 11.52 3.60 36.63
N ASN A 199 12.64 2.88 36.69
CA ASN A 199 13.98 3.40 36.34
C ASN A 199 14.69 2.60 35.23
N LYS A 200 13.99 1.63 34.64
CA LYS A 200 14.47 0.77 33.56
C LYS A 200 13.36 0.55 32.55
N LEU A 201 13.74 0.26 31.32
CA LEU A 201 12.80 -0.13 30.27
C LEU A 201 12.35 -1.58 30.49
N THR A 202 11.07 -1.83 30.25
CA THR A 202 10.49 -3.18 30.15
C THR A 202 9.39 -3.18 29.11
N SER A 203 9.05 -4.35 28.58
CA SER A 203 7.96 -4.55 27.64
C SER A 203 7.11 -5.75 27.94
N GLY A 204 5.97 -5.82 27.25
CA GLY A 204 5.04 -6.94 27.37
C GLY A 204 5.61 -8.22 26.75
N TYR A 205 5.49 -9.33 27.47
CA TYR A 205 5.71 -10.66 26.90
C TYR A 205 4.43 -11.14 26.23
N HIS A 206 4.45 -11.32 24.92
CA HIS A 206 3.34 -11.93 24.17
C HIS A 206 3.71 -13.37 23.81
N HIS A 207 2.89 -14.35 24.20
CA HIS A 207 3.16 -15.74 23.83
C HIS A 207 2.89 -16.00 22.33
N GLY A 208 3.94 -16.37 21.63
CA GLY A 208 3.99 -16.83 20.23
C GLY A 208 5.28 -17.66 20.09
N ARG A 209 5.41 -18.51 19.05
CA ARG A 209 6.44 -19.57 18.88
C ARG A 209 7.91 -19.05 18.91
N GLY A 210 8.36 -18.50 20.04
CA GLY A 210 9.65 -17.81 20.15
C GLY A 210 9.93 -17.07 21.46
N ASN A 211 8.93 -16.63 22.25
CA ASN A 211 9.17 -15.86 23.48
C ASN A 211 8.36 -16.37 24.68
N ILE A 212 9.07 -16.93 25.67
CA ILE A 212 8.47 -17.39 26.93
C ILE A 212 8.73 -16.36 28.01
N LYS A 213 7.66 -15.96 28.69
CA LYS A 213 7.72 -15.11 29.87
C LYS A 213 8.47 -15.82 31.00
N PRO A 214 9.49 -15.21 31.62
CA PRO A 214 10.20 -15.80 32.75
C PRO A 214 9.26 -16.25 33.87
N THR A 215 9.47 -17.47 34.37
CA THR A 215 8.65 -18.07 35.42
C THR A 215 8.97 -17.51 36.80
N ARG A 216 7.99 -17.58 37.71
CA ARG A 216 8.08 -17.15 39.12
C ARG A 216 7.46 -18.20 40.04
N PRO A 217 7.81 -18.19 41.35
CA PRO A 217 7.26 -19.15 42.30
C PRO A 217 5.74 -19.25 42.26
N ILE A 218 5.22 -20.47 42.48
CA ILE A 218 3.80 -20.69 42.74
C ILE A 218 3.44 -19.85 43.97
N GLY A 219 2.47 -18.94 43.82
CA GLY A 219 2.07 -17.99 44.86
C GLY A 219 2.79 -16.63 44.80
N SER A 220 3.74 -16.42 43.88
CA SER A 220 4.26 -15.08 43.60
C SER A 220 3.15 -14.20 43.02
N ASN A 221 3.14 -12.94 43.41
CA ASN A 221 2.29 -11.91 42.83
C ASN A 221 3.10 -10.91 42.00
N THR A 222 4.41 -11.10 41.85
CA THR A 222 5.29 -10.25 41.03
C THR A 222 6.05 -11.08 40.00
N GLY A 223 6.38 -10.47 38.86
CA GLY A 223 7.06 -11.10 37.74
C GLY A 223 7.27 -10.15 36.57
N LYS A 224 7.57 -10.70 35.40
CA LYS A 224 7.64 -9.92 34.15
C LYS A 224 6.26 -9.52 33.65
N CYS A 225 6.14 -8.35 33.04
CA CYS A 225 4.88 -7.89 32.47
C CYS A 225 4.39 -8.81 31.34
N SER A 226 3.14 -9.26 31.43
CA SER A 226 2.46 -9.82 30.25
C SER A 226 2.27 -8.74 29.18
N HIS A 227 1.98 -9.13 27.95
CA HIS A 227 1.42 -8.19 26.97
C HIS A 227 -0.01 -7.81 27.39
N GLY A 228 -0.79 -8.82 27.75
CA GLY A 228 -2.17 -8.71 28.22
C GLY A 228 -3.20 -8.77 27.09
N GLY A 229 -4.48 -8.67 27.48
CA GLY A 229 -5.63 -8.94 26.61
C GLY A 229 -6.04 -10.41 26.61
N PRO A 230 -7.25 -10.75 26.12
CA PRO A 230 -7.85 -12.08 26.25
C PRO A 230 -7.09 -13.18 25.50
N TYR A 231 -6.31 -12.81 24.49
CA TYR A 231 -5.63 -13.74 23.58
C TYR A 231 -4.13 -13.90 23.86
N ASP A 232 -3.56 -13.14 24.81
CA ASP A 232 -2.17 -13.31 25.21
C ASP A 232 -2.04 -14.49 26.20
N GLU A 233 -1.41 -15.59 25.79
CA GLU A 233 -1.25 -16.73 26.70
C GLU A 233 -0.32 -16.44 27.87
N SER A 234 0.54 -15.42 27.78
CA SER A 234 1.42 -15.05 28.89
C SER A 234 0.61 -14.61 30.13
N ARG A 235 -0.65 -14.17 29.95
CA ARG A 235 -1.59 -13.82 31.04
C ARG A 235 -1.92 -15.01 31.94
N LYS A 236 -1.60 -16.23 31.52
CA LYS A 236 -1.76 -17.46 32.33
C LYS A 236 -0.67 -17.56 33.41
N MET A 237 0.38 -16.74 33.34
CA MET A 237 1.52 -16.70 34.26
C MET A 237 1.45 -15.47 35.19
N VAL A 238 2.09 -15.52 36.37
CA VAL A 238 2.16 -14.43 37.38
C VAL A 238 2.45 -13.07 36.74
N ALA A 239 1.87 -11.98 37.27
CA ALA A 239 1.82 -10.65 36.66
C ALA A 239 0.96 -10.65 35.38
N LYS A 240 -0.29 -11.10 35.55
CA LYS A 240 -1.23 -11.50 34.51
C LYS A 240 -1.82 -10.36 33.67
N CYS A 241 -1.91 -9.16 34.24
CA CYS A 241 -2.58 -8.01 33.60
C CYS A 241 -1.97 -7.67 32.24
N GLY A 242 -0.70 -7.27 32.26
CA GLY A 242 0.05 -6.81 31.10
C GLY A 242 0.15 -5.29 30.97
N ILE A 243 0.74 -4.84 29.87
CA ILE A 243 1.20 -3.44 29.69
C ILE A 243 0.73 -2.78 28.38
N ASN A 244 0.05 -3.51 27.49
CA ASN A 244 -0.22 -2.98 26.15
C ASN A 244 -1.22 -1.80 26.16
N LYS A 245 -0.98 -0.84 25.25
CA LYS A 245 -1.72 0.42 25.06
C LYS A 245 -2.29 0.55 23.64
N GLU A 246 -2.52 -0.57 22.97
CA GLU A 246 -2.76 -0.65 21.53
C GLU A 246 -4.13 -0.11 21.11
N THR A 247 -5.09 -0.13 22.03
CA THR A 247 -6.49 0.24 21.78
C THR A 247 -7.06 1.05 22.94
N TYR A 248 -8.14 1.80 22.71
CA TYR A 248 -8.96 2.37 23.79
C TYR A 248 -9.89 1.35 24.46
N THR A 249 -9.89 0.11 23.97
CA THR A 249 -10.77 -0.96 24.41
C THR A 249 -10.18 -1.65 25.64
N GLU A 250 -10.75 -1.37 26.80
CA GLU A 250 -10.30 -1.86 28.12
C GLU A 250 -10.02 -3.36 28.16
N HIS A 251 -10.92 -4.18 27.59
CA HIS A 251 -10.72 -5.63 27.61
C HIS A 251 -9.61 -6.13 26.67
N LEU A 252 -9.20 -5.35 25.66
CA LEU A 252 -8.10 -5.74 24.74
C LEU A 252 -6.76 -5.18 25.23
N SER A 253 -6.78 -3.98 25.80
CA SER A 253 -5.59 -3.27 26.24
C SER A 253 -5.64 -2.98 27.75
N PRO A 254 -4.81 -3.67 28.57
CA PRO A 254 -4.70 -3.43 30.01
C PRO A 254 -4.49 -1.95 30.34
N HIS A 255 -3.71 -1.24 29.53
CA HIS A 255 -3.36 0.16 29.72
C HIS A 255 -4.08 1.07 28.69
N HIS A 256 -5.31 0.72 28.31
CA HIS A 256 -6.10 1.47 27.32
C HIS A 256 -6.21 2.99 27.63
N HIS A 257 -6.21 3.38 28.90
CA HIS A 257 -6.25 4.77 29.34
C HIS A 257 -5.02 5.60 28.90
N LEU A 258 -3.90 4.95 28.56
CA LEU A 258 -2.69 5.57 28.03
C LEU A 258 -2.59 5.50 26.50
N HIS A 259 -3.56 4.91 25.81
CA HIS A 259 -3.53 4.75 24.36
C HIS A 259 -3.31 6.08 23.63
N TYR A 260 -3.97 7.17 24.06
CA TYR A 260 -3.76 8.48 23.46
C TYR A 260 -2.33 8.99 23.61
N ARG A 261 -1.72 8.81 24.78
CA ARG A 261 -0.35 9.26 25.02
C ARG A 261 0.63 8.45 24.17
N ALA A 262 0.43 7.13 24.09
CA ALA A 262 1.20 6.28 23.20
C ALA A 262 1.08 6.71 21.73
N TYR A 263 -0.13 7.06 21.29
CA TYR A 263 -0.38 7.62 19.96
C TYR A 263 0.38 8.94 19.72
N ILE A 264 0.31 9.91 20.64
CA ILE A 264 0.99 11.20 20.49
C ILE A 264 2.52 11.02 20.46
N SER A 265 3.09 10.21 21.35
CA SER A 265 4.52 9.92 21.33
C SER A 265 4.95 9.21 20.04
N ALA A 266 4.14 8.29 19.52
CA ALA A 266 4.42 7.61 18.25
C ALA A 266 4.34 8.55 17.04
N VAL A 267 3.42 9.52 17.04
CA VAL A 267 3.35 10.58 16.03
C VAL A 267 4.59 11.46 16.08
N ALA A 268 4.99 11.92 17.27
CA ALA A 268 6.19 12.73 17.45
C ALA A 268 7.46 11.97 17.01
N ALA A 269 7.59 10.71 17.40
CA ALA A 269 8.71 9.86 16.98
C ALA A 269 8.72 9.60 15.47
N THR A 270 7.55 9.48 14.84
CA THR A 270 7.45 9.36 13.37
C THR A 270 7.92 10.66 12.68
N LYS A 271 7.55 11.83 13.21
CA LYS A 271 8.04 13.12 12.72
C LYS A 271 9.56 13.23 12.87
N ASP A 272 10.09 12.90 14.05
CA ASP A 272 11.52 12.96 14.34
C ASP A 272 12.31 11.97 13.47
N PHE A 273 11.76 10.77 13.24
CA PHE A 273 12.35 9.80 12.32
C PHE A 273 12.57 10.41 10.92
N PHE A 274 11.68 11.30 10.48
CA PHE A 274 11.81 11.97 9.19
C PHE A 274 12.79 13.14 9.20
N ILE A 275 12.62 14.07 10.14
CA ILE A 275 13.21 15.42 10.03
C ILE A 275 14.01 15.87 11.25
N MET A 276 14.26 15.00 12.25
CA MET A 276 15.14 15.35 13.37
C MET A 276 16.53 15.72 12.86
N GLU A 277 17.08 16.80 13.40
CA GLU A 277 18.39 17.30 13.00
C GLU A 277 19.46 16.21 13.18
N ASP A 278 20.36 16.11 12.20
CA ASP A 278 21.47 15.13 12.09
C ASP A 278 21.10 13.63 12.03
N THR A 279 19.88 13.25 12.38
CA THR A 279 19.52 11.85 12.70
C THR A 279 18.26 11.33 12.00
N GLY A 280 17.41 12.24 11.51
CA GLY A 280 16.26 11.93 10.67
C GLY A 280 16.67 11.53 9.26
N ILE A 281 15.81 10.80 8.54
CA ILE A 281 16.14 10.31 7.19
C ILE A 281 16.37 11.44 6.19
N LEU A 282 15.81 12.63 6.41
CA LEU A 282 16.10 13.81 5.58
C LEU A 282 17.61 14.13 5.58
N SER A 283 18.26 14.10 6.74
CA SER A 283 19.71 14.33 6.88
C SER A 283 20.52 13.18 6.29
N LEU A 284 20.02 11.94 6.40
CA LEU A 284 20.71 10.72 5.92
C LEU A 284 20.64 10.57 4.38
N LEU A 285 19.50 10.85 3.78
CA LEU A 285 19.23 10.63 2.35
C LEU A 285 19.36 11.90 1.51
N GLY A 286 19.23 13.07 2.13
CA GLY A 286 19.25 14.37 1.47
C GLY A 286 17.88 14.78 0.91
N GLY A 287 17.71 16.10 0.70
CA GLY A 287 16.43 16.68 0.27
C GLY A 287 15.90 16.16 -1.05
N LYS A 288 16.78 15.83 -2.02
CA LYS A 288 16.35 15.29 -3.32
C LYS A 288 15.65 13.94 -3.19
N THR A 289 16.27 12.99 -2.49
CA THR A 289 15.66 11.68 -2.26
C THR A 289 14.41 11.81 -1.38
N PHE A 290 14.41 12.74 -0.40
CA PHE A 290 13.22 13.03 0.40
C PHE A 290 12.04 13.54 -0.46
N ASP A 291 12.30 14.42 -1.43
CA ASP A 291 11.29 14.86 -2.39
C ASP A 291 10.75 13.70 -3.23
N GLU A 292 11.62 12.78 -3.66
CA GLU A 292 11.23 11.60 -4.45
C GLU A 292 10.39 10.60 -3.62
N ILE A 293 10.75 10.36 -2.35
CA ILE A 293 10.01 9.48 -1.42
C ILE A 293 8.58 9.95 -1.26
N PHE A 294 8.35 11.24 -1.08
CA PHE A 294 7.02 11.77 -0.78
C PHE A 294 6.34 12.47 -1.96
N HIS A 295 6.95 12.44 -3.14
CA HIS A 295 6.43 13.15 -4.31
C HIS A 295 6.28 14.67 -4.08
N ILE A 296 7.26 15.30 -3.43
CA ILE A 296 7.29 16.75 -3.14
C ILE A 296 7.77 17.50 -4.38
N LYS A 297 6.94 17.47 -5.41
CA LYS A 297 7.13 18.15 -6.68
C LYS A 297 5.77 18.59 -7.21
N THR A 298 5.78 19.67 -7.96
CA THR A 298 4.61 20.23 -8.64
C THR A 298 4.81 20.14 -10.15
N ARG A 299 3.76 20.40 -10.93
CA ARG A 299 3.90 20.59 -12.39
C ARG A 299 4.87 21.70 -12.78
N LYS A 300 5.01 22.72 -11.93
CA LYS A 300 6.02 23.79 -12.07
C LYS A 300 7.45 23.31 -11.82
N ASP A 301 7.69 22.02 -11.60
CA ASP A 301 9.02 21.43 -11.54
C ASP A 301 9.35 20.58 -12.79
N LEU A 302 8.42 20.46 -13.74
CA LEU A 302 8.56 19.61 -14.93
C LEU A 302 8.70 20.43 -16.22
N SER A 303 9.19 19.77 -17.27
CA SER A 303 9.23 20.29 -18.65
C SER A 303 8.13 19.64 -19.48
N LEU A 304 7.63 20.39 -20.47
CA LEU A 304 6.84 19.82 -21.57
C LEU A 304 7.67 19.79 -22.84
N ALA A 305 8.01 18.61 -23.34
CA ALA A 305 8.95 18.47 -24.44
C ALA A 305 8.33 17.89 -25.73
N PHE A 306 8.64 18.54 -26.86
CA PHE A 306 8.24 18.11 -28.21
C PHE A 306 9.48 17.88 -29.08
N VAL A 307 9.51 16.77 -29.79
CA VAL A 307 10.58 16.38 -30.72
C VAL A 307 9.93 16.15 -32.08
N ILE A 308 10.25 16.99 -33.06
CA ILE A 308 9.51 17.06 -34.32
C ILE A 308 10.47 16.83 -35.48
N ASP A 309 10.15 15.82 -36.29
CA ASP A 309 10.70 15.65 -37.63
C ASP A 309 10.18 16.78 -38.52
N TYR A 310 11.08 17.52 -39.16
CA TYR A 310 10.72 18.57 -40.11
C TYR A 310 11.24 18.32 -41.53
N SER A 311 11.54 17.06 -41.86
CA SER A 311 11.87 16.63 -43.22
C SER A 311 10.76 16.96 -44.23
N GLY A 312 11.08 16.96 -45.52
CA GLY A 312 10.11 17.26 -46.57
C GLY A 312 8.92 16.30 -46.64
N SER A 313 9.06 15.06 -46.12
CA SER A 313 7.98 14.06 -46.11
C SER A 313 6.88 14.36 -45.09
N MET A 314 7.22 15.08 -44.01
CA MET A 314 6.30 15.57 -42.97
C MET A 314 5.39 16.70 -43.45
N LYS A 315 5.45 17.12 -44.72
CA LYS A 315 4.70 18.27 -45.24
C LYS A 315 3.19 18.15 -45.08
N GLU A 316 2.65 16.93 -45.11
CA GLU A 316 1.21 16.69 -44.99
C GLU A 316 0.78 16.68 -43.51
N GLU A 317 1.67 16.33 -42.60
CA GLU A 317 1.41 16.13 -41.17
C GLU A 317 1.77 17.34 -40.31
N ILE A 318 2.78 18.13 -40.71
CA ILE A 318 3.37 19.17 -39.85
C ILE A 318 2.35 20.24 -39.45
N ALA A 319 1.40 20.58 -40.32
CA ALA A 319 0.36 21.56 -40.02
C ALA A 319 -0.55 21.07 -38.87
N ALA A 320 -0.93 19.80 -38.90
CA ALA A 320 -1.69 19.14 -37.84
C ALA A 320 -0.90 19.09 -36.54
N VAL A 321 0.37 18.67 -36.60
CA VAL A 321 1.25 18.62 -35.42
C VAL A 321 1.38 20.01 -34.77
N LYS A 322 1.61 21.06 -35.56
CA LYS A 322 1.70 22.44 -35.07
C LYS A 322 0.41 22.90 -34.42
N GLU A 323 -0.73 22.73 -35.09
CA GLU A 323 -2.03 23.14 -34.56
C GLU A 323 -2.30 22.49 -33.20
N GLN A 324 -1.99 21.20 -33.08
CA GLN A 324 -2.19 20.44 -31.85
C GLN A 324 -1.27 20.88 -30.71
N ILE A 325 0.02 21.05 -30.97
CA ILE A 325 0.96 21.57 -29.96
C ILE A 325 0.55 22.99 -29.54
N THR A 326 0.11 23.84 -30.47
CA THR A 326 -0.37 25.19 -30.15
C THR A 326 -1.63 25.16 -29.28
N GLN A 327 -2.62 24.33 -29.60
CA GLN A 327 -3.83 24.16 -28.78
C GLN A 327 -3.45 23.69 -27.37
N LEU A 328 -2.55 22.72 -27.28
CA LEU A 328 -2.05 22.17 -26.03
C LEU A 328 -1.37 23.24 -25.16
N VAL A 329 -0.36 23.92 -25.71
CA VAL A 329 0.43 24.90 -24.97
C VAL A 329 -0.47 26.04 -24.51
N THR A 330 -1.35 26.53 -25.39
CA THR A 330 -2.30 27.61 -25.04
C THR A 330 -3.27 27.19 -23.94
N ALA A 331 -3.71 25.93 -23.91
CA ALA A 331 -4.56 25.41 -22.84
C ALA A 331 -3.83 25.28 -21.50
N THR A 332 -2.50 25.11 -21.51
CA THR A 332 -1.70 25.00 -20.28
C THR A 332 -1.30 26.33 -19.66
N ILE A 333 -1.12 27.39 -20.46
CA ILE A 333 -0.68 28.72 -19.99
C ILE A 333 -1.67 29.28 -18.96
N GLY A 334 -1.17 29.64 -17.77
CA GLY A 334 -1.98 30.18 -16.67
C GLY A 334 -2.92 29.18 -16.00
N SER A 335 -2.86 27.90 -16.39
CA SER A 335 -3.61 26.81 -15.76
C SER A 335 -2.77 26.10 -14.70
N ASP A 336 -3.40 25.20 -13.95
CA ASP A 336 -2.74 24.35 -12.94
C ASP A 336 -1.75 23.35 -13.56
N ASN A 337 -1.80 23.20 -14.89
CA ASN A 337 -1.01 22.29 -15.69
C ASN A 337 0.16 22.97 -16.41
N GLU A 338 0.44 24.26 -16.14
CA GLU A 338 1.56 24.96 -16.75
C GLU A 338 2.90 24.35 -16.30
N PRO A 339 3.75 23.88 -17.22
CA PRO A 339 5.08 23.39 -16.90
C PRO A 339 6.01 24.57 -16.58
N ALA A 340 7.16 24.34 -15.96
CA ALA A 340 8.11 25.43 -15.73
C ALA A 340 8.99 25.76 -16.94
N ASP A 341 9.01 24.91 -17.96
CA ASP A 341 9.49 25.26 -19.30
C ASP A 341 8.95 24.30 -20.37
N TYR A 342 9.01 24.79 -21.61
CA TYR A 342 8.70 24.08 -22.83
C TYR A 342 9.98 23.79 -23.58
N VAL A 343 10.18 22.54 -24.00
CA VAL A 343 11.32 22.10 -24.79
C VAL A 343 10.85 21.77 -26.19
N LEU A 344 11.49 22.35 -27.20
CA LEU A 344 11.19 22.06 -28.61
C LEU A 344 12.48 21.60 -29.29
N SER A 345 12.54 20.33 -29.70
CA SER A 345 13.63 19.75 -30.45
C SER A 345 13.17 19.47 -31.88
N LEU A 346 13.96 19.91 -32.86
CA LEU A 346 13.73 19.69 -34.27
C LEU A 346 14.81 18.76 -34.80
N PHE A 347 14.44 17.80 -35.65
CA PHE A 347 15.42 16.91 -36.27
C PHE A 347 15.17 16.67 -37.76
N ASN A 348 16.25 16.43 -38.50
CA ASN A 348 16.32 16.23 -39.96
C ASN A 348 17.68 15.60 -40.36
N ASP A 349 17.88 15.35 -41.65
CA ASP A 349 19.13 14.86 -42.24
C ASP A 349 19.78 15.94 -43.13
N PRO A 350 21.07 16.29 -42.91
CA PRO A 350 22.04 15.71 -41.96
C PRO A 350 21.84 16.09 -40.50
N VAL A 351 22.36 15.24 -39.59
CA VAL A 351 22.31 15.40 -38.12
C VAL A 351 22.75 16.78 -37.62
N THR A 352 23.57 17.50 -38.39
CA THR A 352 23.99 18.88 -38.10
C THR A 352 22.84 19.88 -38.08
N LEU A 353 21.68 19.51 -38.63
CA LEU A 353 20.44 20.31 -38.62
C LEU A 353 19.61 20.14 -37.35
N ASN A 354 19.89 19.12 -36.54
CA ASN A 354 19.13 18.85 -35.32
C ASN A 354 19.42 19.93 -34.26
N GLU A 355 18.38 20.54 -33.70
CA GLU A 355 18.52 21.60 -32.69
C GLU A 355 17.43 21.49 -31.62
N ALA A 356 17.74 21.90 -30.38
CA ALA A 356 16.77 21.90 -29.28
C ALA A 356 16.77 23.23 -28.50
N PHE A 357 15.59 23.73 -28.24
CA PHE A 357 15.31 25.02 -27.63
C PHE A 357 14.54 24.85 -26.32
N VAL A 358 14.70 25.80 -25.39
CA VAL A 358 13.97 25.85 -24.11
C VAL A 358 13.32 27.22 -23.98
N TYR A 359 12.02 27.23 -23.67
CA TYR A 359 11.22 28.44 -23.51
C TYR A 359 10.53 28.41 -22.15
N ARG A 360 10.58 29.51 -21.41
CA ARG A 360 9.79 29.66 -20.17
C ARG A 360 8.38 30.19 -20.44
N ASP A 361 8.20 30.87 -21.57
CA ASP A 361 6.92 31.39 -22.03
C ASP A 361 6.39 30.50 -23.16
N GLY A 362 5.19 29.93 -22.96
CA GLY A 362 4.54 29.08 -23.95
C GLY A 362 4.24 29.79 -25.27
N TYR A 363 3.97 31.10 -25.25
CA TYR A 363 3.72 31.87 -26.47
C TYR A 363 4.99 32.04 -27.32
N GLU A 364 6.16 32.19 -26.71
CA GLU A 364 7.43 32.24 -27.44
C GLU A 364 7.78 30.88 -28.06
N MET A 365 7.43 29.78 -27.38
CA MET A 365 7.58 28.44 -27.97
C MET A 365 6.66 28.25 -29.18
N ILE A 366 5.38 28.65 -29.07
CA ILE A 366 4.40 28.61 -30.18
C ILE A 366 4.93 29.41 -31.38
N LYS A 367 5.50 30.59 -31.15
CA LYS A 367 6.09 31.42 -32.22
C LYS A 367 7.24 30.71 -32.94
N LYS A 368 8.09 29.98 -32.21
CA LYS A 368 9.14 29.14 -32.84
C LYS A 368 8.52 27.97 -33.61
N LEU A 369 7.52 27.31 -33.04
CA LEU A 369 6.80 26.20 -33.66
C LEU A 369 6.17 26.63 -35.00
N ASP A 370 5.51 27.79 -35.03
CA ASP A 370 4.89 28.33 -36.24
C ASP A 370 5.93 28.63 -37.33
N SER A 371 7.16 29.01 -36.95
CA SER A 371 8.26 29.30 -37.89
C SER A 371 8.87 28.08 -38.59
N ILE A 372 8.53 26.85 -38.19
CA ILE A 372 9.11 25.63 -38.79
C ILE A 372 8.69 25.51 -40.26
N ILE A 373 9.63 25.49 -41.18
CA ILE A 373 9.37 25.21 -42.59
C ILE A 373 9.94 23.83 -42.89
N VAL A 374 9.08 22.92 -43.35
CA VAL A 374 9.53 21.58 -43.76
C VAL A 374 10.40 21.68 -45.00
N ASP A 375 11.56 21.04 -44.95
CA ASP A 375 12.54 21.01 -46.05
C ASP A 375 13.50 19.84 -45.86
N GLY A 376 14.21 19.42 -46.92
CA GLY A 376 15.25 18.39 -46.83
C GLY A 376 14.73 16.96 -46.59
N GLY A 377 15.54 16.13 -45.90
CA GLY A 377 15.25 14.71 -45.64
C GLY A 377 15.96 13.71 -46.59
N GLY A 378 17.17 14.06 -47.04
CA GLY A 378 18.01 13.36 -48.03
C GLY A 378 17.58 11.94 -48.41
N ASP A 379 17.78 10.98 -47.51
CA ASP A 379 17.27 9.62 -47.61
C ASP A 379 16.64 9.12 -46.30
N CYS A 380 15.47 8.48 -46.38
CA CYS A 380 14.88 7.75 -45.25
C CYS A 380 15.75 6.51 -44.96
N PRO A 381 16.25 6.30 -43.71
CA PRO A 381 15.81 6.84 -42.40
C PRO A 381 16.42 8.17 -41.92
N GLU A 382 15.85 8.79 -40.87
CA GLU A 382 16.21 10.13 -40.31
C GLU A 382 16.94 10.09 -38.95
N PHE A 383 17.63 11.16 -38.53
CA PHE A 383 18.41 11.20 -37.26
C PHE A 383 17.57 11.47 -35.99
N ALA A 384 16.59 10.61 -35.73
CA ALA A 384 15.64 10.77 -34.63
C ALA A 384 16.28 10.59 -33.24
N ALA A 385 17.26 9.69 -33.07
CA ALA A 385 17.85 9.45 -31.74
C ALA A 385 18.58 10.69 -31.22
N ASP A 386 19.34 11.38 -32.08
CA ASP A 386 20.02 12.63 -31.74
C ASP A 386 19.04 13.74 -31.33
N GLY A 387 17.91 13.89 -32.03
CA GLY A 387 16.84 14.81 -31.64
C GLY A 387 16.25 14.47 -30.27
N ILE A 388 15.98 13.19 -30.01
CA ILE A 388 15.48 12.72 -28.72
C ILE A 388 16.51 12.98 -27.60
N LEU A 389 17.79 12.66 -27.82
CA LEU A 389 18.87 12.90 -26.85
C LEU A 389 18.98 14.39 -26.49
N LYS A 390 18.93 15.27 -27.48
CA LYS A 390 18.96 16.73 -27.28
C LYS A 390 17.78 17.20 -26.42
N ALA A 391 16.60 16.69 -26.69
CA ALA A 391 15.40 17.01 -25.92
C ALA A 391 15.50 16.48 -24.48
N ILE A 392 15.90 15.22 -24.27
CA ILE A 392 16.15 14.62 -22.94
C ILE A 392 17.14 15.46 -22.15
N ASN A 393 18.22 15.92 -22.80
CA ASN A 393 19.26 16.70 -22.14
C ASN A 393 18.71 18.05 -21.61
N LYS A 394 17.85 18.70 -22.38
CA LYS A 394 17.23 20.00 -22.03
C LYS A 394 16.05 19.87 -21.06
N SER A 395 15.35 18.74 -21.04
CA SER A 395 14.21 18.51 -20.15
C SER A 395 14.61 18.28 -18.69
N ARG A 396 13.75 18.74 -17.78
CA ARG A 396 13.82 18.41 -16.35
C ARG A 396 13.49 16.94 -16.10
N ASN A 397 13.93 16.40 -14.97
CA ASN A 397 13.66 15.02 -14.58
C ASN A 397 12.15 14.81 -14.32
N GLY A 398 11.63 13.63 -14.64
CA GLY A 398 10.21 13.27 -14.48
C GLY A 398 9.28 13.83 -15.56
N SER A 399 9.84 14.45 -16.60
CA SER A 399 9.06 15.11 -17.68
C SER A 399 8.54 14.13 -18.73
N THR A 400 7.56 14.56 -19.52
CA THR A 400 7.07 13.80 -20.68
C THR A 400 7.62 14.38 -21.98
N LEU A 401 8.00 13.48 -22.90
CA LEU A 401 8.57 13.82 -24.20
C LEU A 401 7.71 13.25 -25.32
N PHE A 402 7.30 14.08 -26.27
CA PHE A 402 6.52 13.66 -27.43
C PHE A 402 7.33 13.70 -28.71
N VAL A 403 7.41 12.59 -29.41
CA VAL A 403 8.16 12.47 -30.66
C VAL A 403 7.19 12.36 -31.83
N PHE A 404 7.37 13.16 -32.88
CA PHE A 404 6.56 13.17 -34.10
C PHE A 404 7.45 12.88 -35.30
N THR A 405 7.15 11.82 -36.05
CA THR A 405 7.96 11.39 -37.19
C THR A 405 7.15 10.58 -38.19
N ASP A 406 7.54 10.58 -39.47
CA ASP A 406 7.03 9.65 -40.49
C ASP A 406 8.10 8.65 -40.97
N ALA A 407 9.31 8.68 -40.39
CA ALA A 407 10.47 7.89 -40.78
C ALA A 407 11.02 6.97 -39.67
N ASP A 408 11.76 5.93 -40.09
CA ASP A 408 12.59 5.11 -39.18
C ASP A 408 13.82 5.91 -38.71
N ALA A 409 14.44 5.51 -37.59
CA ALA A 409 15.66 6.16 -37.07
C ALA A 409 16.95 5.62 -37.73
N LYS A 410 17.78 6.52 -38.27
CA LYS A 410 19.08 6.27 -38.93
C LYS A 410 20.19 5.95 -37.94
N ASP A 411 20.11 6.58 -36.77
CA ASP A 411 21.06 6.53 -35.66
C ASP A 411 20.59 5.56 -34.54
N ASN A 412 20.14 4.37 -34.93
CA ASN A 412 19.68 3.33 -34.01
C ASN A 412 20.79 2.81 -33.06
N ASP A 413 22.06 3.06 -33.36
CA ASP A 413 23.19 2.82 -32.45
C ASP A 413 23.09 3.65 -31.15
N LYS A 414 22.45 4.82 -31.20
CA LYS A 414 22.20 5.69 -30.03
C LYS A 414 20.92 5.36 -29.26
N GLN A 415 20.16 4.33 -29.67
CA GLN A 415 18.87 4.01 -29.04
C GLN A 415 19.00 3.66 -27.55
N GLN A 416 20.01 2.85 -27.20
CA GLN A 416 20.24 2.44 -25.83
C GLN A 416 20.72 3.62 -24.96
N GLU A 417 21.51 4.53 -25.52
CA GLU A 417 21.92 5.76 -24.85
C GLU A 417 20.70 6.63 -24.51
N ALA A 418 19.80 6.83 -25.48
CA ALA A 418 18.56 7.58 -25.27
C ALA A 418 17.65 6.91 -24.21
N ALA A 419 17.52 5.58 -24.26
CA ALA A 419 16.78 4.83 -23.23
C ALA A 419 17.39 5.04 -21.84
N ASN A 420 18.70 4.88 -21.71
CA ASN A 420 19.41 4.98 -20.43
C ASN A 420 19.31 6.39 -19.84
N MET A 421 19.50 7.43 -20.66
CA MET A 421 19.36 8.81 -20.17
C MET A 421 17.92 9.16 -19.81
N ALA A 422 16.94 8.70 -20.60
CA ALA A 422 15.53 8.91 -20.28
C ALA A 422 15.14 8.21 -18.98
N MET A 423 15.52 6.95 -18.78
CA MET A 423 15.30 6.22 -17.53
C MET A 423 15.98 6.90 -16.34
N ALA A 424 17.24 7.33 -16.50
CA ALA A 424 17.97 8.04 -15.45
C ALA A 424 17.31 9.36 -15.06
N LYS A 425 16.69 10.05 -16.02
CA LYS A 425 15.89 11.26 -15.79
C LYS A 425 14.42 10.97 -15.51
N THR A 426 13.97 9.72 -15.40
CA THR A 426 12.54 9.34 -15.30
C THR A 426 11.65 10.02 -16.34
N ILE A 427 12.15 10.22 -17.55
CA ILE A 427 11.41 10.81 -18.67
C ILE A 427 10.64 9.72 -19.41
N THR A 428 9.33 9.93 -19.59
CA THR A 428 8.48 9.06 -20.40
C THR A 428 8.46 9.55 -21.85
N ILE A 429 8.72 8.65 -22.81
CA ILE A 429 8.78 9.01 -24.24
C ILE A 429 7.59 8.39 -24.97
N THR A 430 6.72 9.24 -25.49
CA THR A 430 5.57 8.85 -26.33
C THR A 430 5.84 9.25 -27.77
N THR A 431 5.77 8.29 -28.70
CA THR A 431 6.08 8.50 -30.11
C THR A 431 4.84 8.40 -30.99
N PHE A 432 4.70 9.32 -31.93
CA PHE A 432 3.73 9.33 -33.01
C PHE A 432 4.47 9.06 -34.33
N SER A 433 4.13 7.93 -34.94
CA SER A 433 4.74 7.48 -36.19
C SER A 433 3.65 7.34 -37.26
N THR A 434 3.77 8.08 -38.38
CA THR A 434 2.83 8.03 -39.51
C THR A 434 3.29 7.19 -40.70
N GLY A 435 4.55 6.72 -40.71
CA GLY A 435 5.16 6.02 -41.82
C GLY A 435 6.30 5.08 -41.42
N THR A 436 6.83 4.35 -42.41
CA THR A 436 8.05 3.52 -42.29
C THR A 436 8.85 3.66 -43.58
N CYS A 437 10.18 3.54 -43.51
CA CYS A 437 11.02 3.67 -44.70
C CYS A 437 10.84 2.46 -45.62
N SER A 438 10.02 2.58 -46.67
CA SER A 438 9.86 1.51 -47.66
C SER A 438 11.01 1.53 -48.68
N ARG A 439 11.77 0.42 -48.75
CA ARG A 439 12.78 0.24 -49.81
C ARG A 439 12.07 0.22 -51.17
N ARG A 440 12.31 1.26 -51.98
CA ARG A 440 12.09 1.25 -53.42
C ARG A 440 12.62 -0.08 -53.98
N ARG A 441 11.75 -0.92 -54.54
CA ARG A 441 12.13 -2.13 -55.28
C ARG A 441 13.08 -1.72 -56.41
N ARG A 442 14.40 -1.86 -56.20
CA ARG A 442 15.31 -2.15 -57.30
C ARG A 442 15.36 -3.66 -57.43
N SER A 443 14.87 -4.14 -58.56
CA SER A 443 15.06 -5.52 -59.01
C SER A 443 16.56 -5.81 -59.06
N VAL A 444 17.09 -6.53 -58.07
CA VAL A 444 18.40 -7.19 -58.14
C VAL A 444 18.28 -8.53 -57.42
N HIS A 445 18.70 -9.57 -58.15
CA HIS A 445 18.73 -10.97 -57.79
C HIS A 445 19.42 -11.27 -56.45
N ASN A 446 18.82 -12.21 -55.70
CA ASN A 446 19.42 -13.12 -54.72
C ASN A 446 20.61 -12.65 -53.88
N ILE A 447 20.34 -12.03 -52.72
CA ILE A 447 21.14 -12.21 -51.49
C ILE A 447 20.17 -12.25 -50.30
N HIS A 448 20.23 -13.34 -49.52
CA HIS A 448 19.59 -13.48 -48.21
C HIS A 448 20.21 -12.47 -47.22
N VAL A 449 19.75 -11.22 -47.25
CA VAL A 449 20.06 -10.24 -46.21
C VAL A 449 18.94 -10.30 -45.18
N LYS A 450 19.29 -10.70 -43.95
CA LYS A 450 18.44 -10.68 -42.76
C LYS A 450 17.53 -9.44 -42.77
N ARG A 451 16.22 -9.66 -42.61
CA ARG A 451 15.24 -8.61 -42.30
C ARG A 451 15.80 -7.76 -41.14
N ARG A 452 16.24 -6.53 -41.42
CA ARG A 452 16.49 -5.55 -40.36
C ARG A 452 15.11 -5.20 -39.79
N ASP A 453 14.92 -5.59 -38.55
CA ASP A 453 13.72 -5.40 -37.77
C ASP A 453 13.56 -3.91 -37.41
N THR A 454 12.98 -3.13 -38.33
CA THR A 454 12.66 -1.70 -38.15
C THR A 454 11.58 -1.46 -37.11
N THR A 455 10.92 -2.52 -36.64
CA THR A 455 9.90 -2.54 -35.60
C THR A 455 10.40 -2.17 -34.19
N SER A 456 11.65 -1.72 -34.03
CA SER A 456 12.38 -1.91 -32.78
C SER A 456 12.97 -0.65 -32.12
N PHE A 457 13.18 0.49 -32.80
CA PHE A 457 13.78 1.68 -32.16
C PHE A 457 12.84 2.36 -31.15
N PHE A 458 11.75 2.98 -31.64
CA PHE A 458 10.81 3.72 -30.79
C PHE A 458 10.07 2.80 -29.81
N GLN A 459 9.81 1.55 -30.23
CA GLN A 459 9.18 0.54 -29.38
C GLN A 459 10.06 0.21 -28.16
N ARG A 460 11.39 0.09 -28.34
CA ARG A 460 12.33 -0.13 -27.22
C ARG A 460 12.43 1.10 -26.31
N LEU A 461 12.40 2.32 -26.86
CA LEU A 461 12.37 3.53 -26.05
C LEU A 461 11.10 3.62 -25.20
N ALA A 462 9.94 3.41 -25.82
CA ALA A 462 8.65 3.38 -25.14
C ALA A 462 8.65 2.32 -24.02
N GLN A 463 9.08 1.09 -24.31
CA GLN A 463 9.18 0.00 -23.32
C GLN A 463 10.12 0.35 -22.16
N ALA A 464 11.29 0.94 -22.43
CA ALA A 464 12.25 1.31 -21.41
C ALA A 464 11.75 2.45 -20.51
N THR A 465 10.95 3.36 -21.06
CA THR A 465 10.53 4.61 -20.39
C THR A 465 9.10 4.60 -19.86
N GLY A 466 8.38 3.48 -20.02
CA GLY A 466 6.95 3.38 -19.71
C GLY A 466 6.06 4.21 -20.64
N GLY A 467 6.56 4.60 -21.81
CA GLY A 467 5.82 5.35 -22.83
C GLY A 467 5.16 4.44 -23.86
N GLU A 468 4.58 5.04 -24.90
CA GLU A 468 3.83 4.33 -25.93
C GLU A 468 4.23 4.76 -27.35
N VAL A 469 4.02 3.87 -28.33
CA VAL A 469 4.20 4.17 -29.75
C VAL A 469 2.86 4.09 -30.46
N TYR A 470 2.40 5.23 -30.94
CA TYR A 470 1.19 5.37 -31.73
C TYR A 470 1.53 5.33 -33.20
N ARG A 471 1.19 4.21 -33.85
CA ARG A 471 1.18 4.12 -35.31
C ARG A 471 -0.16 4.62 -35.82
N THR A 472 -0.13 5.79 -36.42
CA THR A 472 -1.31 6.43 -36.99
C THR A 472 -1.14 6.62 -38.49
N THR A 473 -2.20 6.99 -39.19
CA THR A 473 -2.13 7.34 -40.61
C THR A 473 -2.04 8.85 -40.75
N LYS A 474 -1.58 9.33 -41.91
CA LYS A 474 -1.46 10.77 -42.20
C LYS A 474 -2.77 11.52 -41.94
N GLU A 475 -3.91 10.89 -42.20
CA GLU A 475 -5.24 11.49 -42.03
C GLU A 475 -5.81 11.37 -40.60
N GLU A 476 -5.26 10.48 -39.76
CA GLU A 476 -5.75 10.25 -38.38
C GLU A 476 -4.90 10.90 -37.30
N ILE A 477 -3.77 11.52 -37.66
CA ILE A 477 -2.85 12.13 -36.70
C ILE A 477 -3.60 13.16 -35.83
N ASN A 478 -4.50 13.96 -36.41
CA ASN A 478 -5.34 14.91 -35.67
C ASN A 478 -6.23 14.24 -34.60
N VAL A 479 -6.79 13.07 -34.89
CA VAL A 479 -7.73 12.38 -33.98
C VAL A 479 -6.97 11.70 -32.84
N VAL A 480 -5.86 11.05 -33.17
CA VAL A 480 -4.98 10.38 -32.21
C VAL A 480 -4.31 11.41 -31.29
N LEU A 481 -3.86 12.55 -31.83
CA LEU A 481 -3.21 13.59 -31.04
C LEU A 481 -4.13 14.27 -30.04
N ASN A 482 -5.38 14.57 -30.39
CA ASN A 482 -6.34 15.12 -29.45
C ASN A 482 -6.59 14.17 -28.25
N ASP A 483 -6.71 12.86 -28.52
CA ASP A 483 -6.92 11.86 -27.47
C ASP A 483 -5.73 11.73 -26.49
N ILE A 484 -4.51 11.94 -26.98
CA ILE A 484 -3.29 11.69 -26.19
C ILE A 484 -2.78 12.96 -25.51
N ILE A 485 -3.06 14.13 -26.09
CA ILE A 485 -2.88 15.43 -25.43
C ILE A 485 -3.80 15.54 -24.21
N GLU A 486 -5.06 15.10 -24.32
CA GLU A 486 -5.99 14.96 -23.19
C GLU A 486 -5.46 13.99 -22.10
N LYS A 487 -4.70 12.95 -22.50
CA LYS A 487 -4.03 12.01 -21.57
C LYS A 487 -2.74 12.54 -20.95
N THR A 488 -2.10 13.53 -21.57
CA THR A 488 -0.79 14.03 -21.11
C THR A 488 -0.89 15.21 -20.15
N PHE A 489 -2.05 15.90 -20.14
CA PHE A 489 -2.38 16.91 -19.13
C PHE A 489 -3.66 16.57 -18.38
N PRO A 490 -3.69 15.43 -17.67
CA PRO A 490 -4.87 15.09 -16.94
C PRO A 490 -4.91 15.94 -15.66
N VAL A 491 -5.92 16.81 -15.60
CA VAL A 491 -6.87 16.60 -14.50
C VAL A 491 -7.29 15.13 -14.61
N ALA A 492 -7.12 14.33 -13.56
CA ALA A 492 -7.14 12.87 -13.64
C ALA A 492 -8.19 12.35 -14.65
N GLU A 493 -7.76 11.56 -15.64
CA GLU A 493 -8.70 10.87 -16.52
C GLU A 493 -9.44 9.83 -15.67
N VAL A 494 -10.77 9.94 -15.65
CA VAL A 494 -11.64 9.11 -14.84
C VAL A 494 -12.74 8.53 -15.71
N ILE A 495 -13.16 7.31 -15.37
CA ILE A 495 -14.28 6.65 -16.02
C ILE A 495 -15.54 7.11 -15.30
N VAL A 496 -16.42 7.81 -16.00
CA VAL A 496 -17.74 8.20 -15.47
C VAL A 496 -18.69 7.01 -15.55
N ASP A 497 -18.72 6.36 -16.71
CA ASP A 497 -19.46 5.11 -16.94
C ASP A 497 -18.91 4.33 -18.14
N SER A 498 -19.29 3.06 -18.25
CA SER A 498 -18.92 2.15 -19.34
C SER A 498 -19.99 1.06 -19.49
N PHE A 499 -20.51 0.82 -20.68
CA PHE A 499 -21.57 -0.18 -20.88
C PHE A 499 -21.66 -0.69 -22.31
N GLU A 500 -22.29 -1.85 -22.50
CA GLU A 500 -22.67 -2.37 -23.81
C GLU A 500 -24.17 -2.22 -24.06
N TRP A 501 -24.48 -1.64 -25.21
CA TRP A 501 -25.80 -1.68 -25.79
C TRP A 501 -25.95 -2.95 -26.63
N SER A 502 -26.95 -3.77 -26.31
CA SER A 502 -27.34 -4.95 -27.09
C SER A 502 -28.57 -4.66 -27.95
N LEU A 503 -28.98 -5.60 -28.81
CA LEU A 503 -30.19 -5.44 -29.64
C LEU A 503 -31.47 -5.23 -28.81
N THR A 504 -31.47 -5.65 -27.55
CA THR A 504 -32.63 -5.57 -26.63
C THR A 504 -32.48 -4.50 -25.55
N SER A 505 -31.35 -3.79 -25.51
CA SER A 505 -31.13 -2.70 -24.55
C SER A 505 -32.07 -1.52 -24.82
N ASN A 506 -32.32 -0.70 -23.78
CA ASN A 506 -32.99 0.58 -23.95
C ASN A 506 -32.13 1.48 -24.87
N ASP A 507 -32.79 2.18 -25.78
CA ASP A 507 -32.15 3.11 -26.71
C ASP A 507 -31.67 4.39 -26.04
N ASN A 508 -32.07 4.62 -24.79
CA ASN A 508 -31.66 5.75 -23.97
C ASN A 508 -30.84 5.27 -22.77
N THR A 509 -29.74 5.95 -22.47
CA THR A 509 -28.91 5.69 -21.28
C THR A 509 -28.41 6.99 -20.67
N MET A 510 -28.53 7.10 -19.34
CA MET A 510 -28.19 8.30 -18.60
C MET A 510 -26.88 8.12 -17.83
N PHE A 511 -26.09 9.18 -17.74
CA PHE A 511 -24.87 9.23 -16.92
C PHE A 511 -24.72 10.61 -16.27
N VAL A 512 -24.02 10.65 -15.13
CA VAL A 512 -23.92 11.83 -14.26
C VAL A 512 -22.58 12.51 -14.47
N VAL A 513 -22.60 13.84 -14.64
CA VAL A 513 -21.42 14.71 -14.77
C VAL A 513 -21.45 15.73 -13.64
N ASP A 514 -20.41 15.75 -12.81
CA ASP A 514 -20.32 16.65 -11.65
C ASP A 514 -19.65 17.98 -11.98
N SER A 515 -19.64 18.89 -11.00
CA SER A 515 -19.18 20.27 -11.21
C SER A 515 -17.67 20.41 -11.37
N THR A 516 -16.90 19.35 -11.09
CA THR A 516 -15.43 19.37 -11.20
C THR A 516 -14.92 18.92 -12.57
N VAL A 517 -15.81 18.42 -13.44
CA VAL A 517 -15.45 17.95 -14.77
C VAL A 517 -15.09 19.13 -15.67
N THR A 518 -13.87 19.09 -16.21
CA THR A 518 -13.36 20.10 -17.14
C THR A 518 -13.53 19.69 -18.60
N VAL A 519 -13.39 18.40 -18.88
CA VAL A 519 -13.62 17.79 -20.20
C VAL A 519 -14.44 16.52 -20.02
N LEU A 520 -15.50 16.36 -20.81
CA LEU A 520 -16.28 15.13 -20.90
C LEU A 520 -16.06 14.51 -22.27
N LYS A 521 -15.82 13.20 -22.31
CA LYS A 521 -15.65 12.44 -23.54
C LYS A 521 -16.59 11.22 -23.54
N VAL A 522 -17.34 11.07 -24.64
CA VAL A 522 -18.19 9.90 -24.89
C VAL A 522 -17.67 9.23 -26.16
N ALA A 523 -17.11 8.03 -25.99
CA ALA A 523 -16.63 7.21 -27.09
C ALA A 523 -17.57 6.03 -27.33
N VAL A 524 -18.00 5.83 -28.57
CA VAL A 524 -18.88 4.73 -28.96
C VAL A 524 -18.20 3.93 -30.07
N CYS A 525 -17.75 2.72 -29.74
CA CYS A 525 -17.07 1.87 -30.71
C CYS A 525 -18.05 1.37 -31.76
N CYS A 526 -17.51 1.19 -32.97
CA CYS A 526 -18.04 0.25 -33.94
C CYS A 526 -19.40 0.69 -34.51
N SER A 527 -19.73 1.97 -34.38
CA SER A 527 -21.00 2.57 -34.79
C SER A 527 -20.99 3.17 -36.20
N GLY A 528 -19.83 3.59 -36.71
CA GLY A 528 -19.69 4.23 -38.03
C GLY A 528 -20.15 5.68 -38.09
N GLU A 529 -20.02 6.32 -39.26
CA GLU A 529 -20.41 7.72 -39.48
C GLU A 529 -21.91 7.97 -39.33
N ASP A 530 -22.74 6.99 -39.70
CA ASP A 530 -24.20 7.08 -39.68
C ASP A 530 -24.82 6.50 -38.38
N SER A 531 -24.11 6.66 -37.27
CA SER A 531 -24.43 5.99 -36.00
C SER A 531 -25.78 6.38 -35.39
N GLY A 532 -26.43 7.46 -35.81
CA GLY A 532 -27.68 7.90 -35.18
C GLY A 532 -27.58 8.12 -33.67
N ILE A 533 -26.38 8.45 -33.16
CA ILE A 533 -26.14 8.74 -31.73
C ILE A 533 -26.43 10.21 -31.47
N GLU A 534 -27.23 10.50 -30.45
CA GLU A 534 -27.61 11.83 -30.00
C GLU A 534 -27.28 12.02 -28.51
N LEU A 535 -26.64 13.13 -28.17
CA LEU A 535 -26.35 13.52 -26.78
C LEU A 535 -27.24 14.70 -26.38
N PHE A 536 -27.87 14.60 -25.22
CA PHE A 536 -28.69 15.64 -24.63
C PHE A 536 -28.07 16.15 -23.33
N TYR A 537 -28.04 17.47 -23.19
CA TYR A 537 -27.62 18.18 -21.99
C TYR A 537 -28.59 17.94 -20.82
N PRO A 538 -28.18 18.24 -19.57
CA PRO A 538 -29.05 18.12 -18.39
C PRO A 538 -30.35 18.93 -18.45
N ASN A 539 -30.37 20.03 -19.21
CA ASN A 539 -31.58 20.83 -19.45
C ASN A 539 -32.51 20.24 -20.53
N GLY A 540 -32.19 19.08 -21.09
CA GLY A 540 -32.95 18.40 -22.16
C GLY A 540 -32.66 18.91 -23.57
N THR A 541 -31.78 19.89 -23.76
CA THR A 541 -31.41 20.38 -25.10
C THR A 541 -30.47 19.41 -25.81
N LYS A 542 -30.67 19.23 -27.12
CA LYS A 542 -29.83 18.36 -27.96
C LYS A 542 -28.53 19.07 -28.33
N GLU A 543 -27.39 18.37 -28.22
CA GLU A 543 -26.11 18.84 -28.75
C GLU A 543 -26.13 18.90 -30.30
N THR A 544 -25.70 20.03 -30.84
CA THR A 544 -25.68 20.33 -32.29
C THR A 544 -24.27 20.49 -32.87
N PHE A 545 -23.23 20.46 -32.03
CA PHE A 545 -21.82 20.64 -32.38
C PHE A 545 -21.52 21.97 -33.09
N THR A 546 -22.33 23.00 -32.83
CA THR A 546 -22.15 24.36 -33.39
C THR A 546 -21.18 25.21 -32.57
N SER A 547 -20.98 24.86 -31.30
CA SER A 547 -20.06 25.54 -30.39
C SER A 547 -18.62 25.07 -30.60
N ARG A 548 -17.65 25.98 -30.42
CA ARG A 548 -16.22 25.63 -30.37
C ARG A 548 -15.85 24.75 -29.15
N LEU A 549 -16.74 24.65 -28.16
CA LEU A 549 -16.56 23.86 -26.95
C LEU A 549 -17.05 22.41 -27.09
N SER A 550 -17.67 22.04 -28.21
CA SER A 550 -18.21 20.71 -28.46
C SER A 550 -17.67 20.19 -29.79
N ARG A 551 -17.15 18.96 -29.82
CA ARG A 551 -16.63 18.33 -31.04
C ARG A 551 -17.18 16.91 -31.19
N LYS A 552 -17.46 16.50 -32.43
CA LYS A 552 -17.76 15.12 -32.81
C LYS A 552 -16.74 14.66 -33.84
N LEU A 553 -16.11 13.52 -33.60
CA LEU A 553 -15.12 12.90 -34.46
C LEU A 553 -15.56 11.46 -34.78
N VAL A 554 -15.26 11.00 -36.00
CA VAL A 554 -15.42 9.60 -36.39
C VAL A 554 -14.06 9.05 -36.80
N THR A 555 -13.60 7.99 -36.14
CA THR A 555 -12.29 7.38 -36.41
C THR A 555 -12.37 6.44 -37.61
N LYS A 556 -11.24 6.07 -38.26
CA LYS A 556 -11.30 5.07 -39.34
C LYS A 556 -11.72 3.69 -38.84
N ARG A 557 -11.65 3.45 -37.52
CA ARG A 557 -12.19 2.25 -36.86
C ARG A 557 -13.70 2.32 -36.62
N LYS A 558 -14.40 3.29 -37.20
CA LYS A 558 -15.85 3.50 -37.06
C LYS A 558 -16.27 3.77 -35.60
N GLU A 559 -15.39 4.35 -34.81
CA GLU A 559 -15.72 4.81 -33.46
C GLU A 559 -16.16 6.28 -33.53
N VAL A 560 -17.24 6.62 -32.83
CA VAL A 560 -17.72 7.99 -32.70
C VAL A 560 -17.28 8.54 -31.35
N ILE A 561 -16.56 9.66 -31.38
CA ILE A 561 -16.07 10.35 -30.18
C ILE A 561 -16.75 11.71 -30.09
N ILE A 562 -17.43 11.96 -28.99
CA ILE A 562 -18.00 13.26 -28.62
C ILE A 562 -17.16 13.83 -27.47
N SER A 563 -16.66 15.06 -27.61
CA SER A 563 -15.91 15.76 -26.56
C SER A 563 -16.57 17.10 -26.26
N LEU A 564 -16.82 17.38 -24.97
CA LEU A 564 -17.38 18.63 -24.47
C LEU A 564 -16.40 19.28 -23.48
N GLN A 565 -16.11 20.56 -23.71
CA GLN A 565 -15.27 21.40 -22.88
C GLN A 565 -16.13 22.21 -21.92
N ARG A 566 -15.80 22.17 -20.62
CA ARG A 566 -16.56 22.80 -19.52
C ARG A 566 -18.06 22.43 -19.56
N PRO A 567 -18.39 21.13 -19.52
CA PRO A 567 -19.79 20.68 -19.56
C PRO A 567 -20.56 21.18 -18.33
N PRO A 568 -21.82 21.66 -18.49
CA PRO A 568 -22.68 21.94 -17.34
C PRO A 568 -22.89 20.67 -16.49
N PRO A 569 -22.80 20.75 -15.15
CA PRO A 569 -23.04 19.59 -14.30
C PRO A 569 -24.51 19.15 -14.37
N GLY A 570 -24.74 17.84 -14.23
CA GLY A 570 -26.06 17.22 -14.20
C GLY A 570 -26.11 15.87 -14.91
N ILE A 571 -27.33 15.41 -15.19
CA ILE A 571 -27.59 14.11 -15.81
C ILE A 571 -27.68 14.28 -17.33
N TYR A 572 -26.75 13.69 -18.05
CA TYR A 572 -26.76 13.65 -19.51
C TYR A 572 -27.54 12.43 -19.99
N ASN A 573 -28.15 12.53 -21.18
CA ASN A 573 -28.86 11.44 -21.81
C ASN A 573 -28.27 11.14 -23.19
N LEU A 574 -27.76 9.92 -23.36
CA LEU A 574 -27.25 9.41 -24.63
C LEU A 574 -28.32 8.51 -25.27
N GLN A 575 -28.67 8.82 -26.52
CA GLN A 575 -29.68 8.08 -27.27
C GLN A 575 -29.09 7.47 -28.54
N ARG A 576 -29.50 6.25 -28.88
CA ARG A 576 -29.26 5.63 -30.18
C ARG A 576 -30.56 5.57 -30.99
N LYS A 577 -30.50 5.88 -32.29
CA LYS A 577 -31.64 5.68 -33.21
C LYS A 577 -31.68 4.31 -33.86
N LEU A 578 -30.55 3.60 -33.87
CA LEU A 578 -30.41 2.29 -34.48
C LEU A 578 -30.06 1.27 -33.39
N PRO A 579 -30.84 0.17 -33.23
CA PRO A 579 -30.64 -0.80 -32.16
C PRO A 579 -29.50 -1.76 -32.49
N ASN A 580 -28.28 -1.23 -32.64
CA ASN A 580 -27.07 -2.00 -32.94
C ASN A 580 -26.32 -2.35 -31.66
N LYS A 581 -25.47 -3.39 -31.75
CA LYS A 581 -24.56 -3.74 -30.65
C LYS A 581 -23.37 -2.77 -30.62
N TRP A 582 -23.30 -1.93 -29.59
CA TRP A 582 -22.21 -0.96 -29.39
C TRP A 582 -21.66 -0.99 -27.98
N SER A 583 -20.36 -0.71 -27.84
CA SER A 583 -19.74 -0.45 -26.55
C SER A 583 -19.56 1.06 -26.39
N VAL A 584 -20.00 1.58 -25.25
CA VAL A 584 -19.93 3.00 -24.90
C VAL A 584 -18.99 3.16 -23.71
N ASN A 585 -18.03 4.06 -23.84
CA ASN A 585 -17.14 4.46 -22.76
C ASN A 585 -17.29 5.97 -22.53
N VAL A 586 -17.64 6.36 -21.31
CA VAL A 586 -17.78 7.76 -20.90
C VAL A 586 -16.64 8.07 -19.94
N THR A 587 -15.70 8.89 -20.40
CA THR A 587 -14.56 9.34 -19.60
C THR A 587 -14.62 10.85 -19.39
N ALA A 588 -13.92 11.33 -18.38
CA ALA A 588 -13.86 12.75 -18.06
C ALA A 588 -12.49 13.12 -17.49
N GLN A 589 -12.15 14.40 -17.58
CA GLN A 589 -11.04 15.02 -16.85
C GLN A 589 -11.59 15.70 -15.60
N SER A 590 -11.27 15.14 -14.42
CA SER A 590 -11.79 15.63 -13.12
C SER A 590 -10.78 15.40 -12.00
N PRO A 591 -10.64 16.35 -11.05
CA PRO A 591 -9.71 16.19 -9.93
C PRO A 591 -10.18 15.12 -8.93
N ILE A 592 -11.47 14.76 -8.96
CA ILE A 592 -12.06 13.70 -8.14
C ILE A 592 -11.63 12.35 -8.71
N LYS A 593 -10.63 11.72 -8.08
CA LYS A 593 -10.07 10.44 -8.49
C LYS A 593 -10.33 9.37 -7.43
N LEU A 594 -10.68 8.17 -7.90
CA LEU A 594 -10.87 6.99 -7.09
C LEU A 594 -9.61 6.13 -7.12
N GLU A 595 -9.19 5.66 -5.95
CA GLU A 595 -8.20 4.60 -5.79
C GLU A 595 -8.83 3.50 -4.94
N THR A 596 -8.78 2.24 -5.41
CA THR A 596 -9.40 1.13 -4.69
C THR A 596 -8.34 0.17 -4.16
N GLU A 597 -8.51 -0.22 -2.90
CA GLU A 597 -7.71 -1.21 -2.21
C GLU A 597 -8.60 -2.36 -1.75
N ILE A 598 -8.13 -3.60 -1.95
CA ILE A 598 -8.76 -4.79 -1.40
C ILE A 598 -7.94 -5.21 -0.20
N LEU A 599 -8.56 -5.30 0.97
CA LEU A 599 -7.90 -5.73 2.20
C LEU A 599 -8.37 -7.13 2.59
N GLU A 600 -7.43 -7.97 3.00
CA GLU A 600 -7.69 -9.29 3.57
C GLU A 600 -7.52 -9.22 5.09
N TYR A 601 -8.55 -9.62 5.85
CA TYR A 601 -8.41 -9.78 7.31
C TYR A 601 -7.48 -10.96 7.61
N THR A 602 -6.54 -10.72 8.51
CA THR A 602 -5.60 -11.74 9.00
C THR A 602 -5.85 -12.07 10.47
N GLU A 603 -5.40 -13.26 10.90
CA GLU A 603 -5.51 -13.71 12.29
C GLU A 603 -4.75 -12.79 13.27
N SER A 604 -3.71 -12.09 12.80
CA SER A 604 -2.95 -11.11 13.59
C SER A 604 -3.63 -9.74 13.73
N GLY A 605 -4.88 -9.61 13.30
CA GLY A 605 -5.61 -8.34 13.33
C GLY A 605 -5.13 -7.30 12.30
N ALA A 606 -4.14 -7.64 11.48
CA ALA A 606 -3.66 -6.78 10.41
C ALA A 606 -4.57 -6.83 9.17
N LEU A 607 -4.61 -5.72 8.45
CA LEU A 607 -5.39 -5.53 7.22
C LEU A 607 -4.47 -5.13 6.04
N PRO A 608 -3.58 -6.03 5.58
CA PRO A 608 -2.77 -5.76 4.39
C PRO A 608 -3.64 -5.69 3.13
N ILE A 609 -3.21 -4.89 2.15
CA ILE A 609 -3.69 -4.99 0.77
C ILE A 609 -3.43 -6.41 0.25
N LEU A 610 -4.49 -7.04 -0.25
CA LEU A 610 -4.48 -8.32 -0.93
C LEU A 610 -3.42 -8.30 -2.04
N LYS A 611 -2.49 -9.25 -1.97
CA LYS A 611 -1.51 -9.47 -3.04
C LYS A 611 -2.10 -10.50 -4.02
N GLY A 612 -2.32 -10.10 -5.26
CA GLY A 612 -2.91 -10.95 -6.31
C GLY A 612 -4.41 -10.74 -6.48
N SER A 613 -5.10 -11.79 -6.94
CA SER A 613 -6.52 -11.75 -7.31
C SER A 613 -7.44 -12.17 -6.15
N PRO A 614 -8.63 -11.56 -6.00
CA PRO A 614 -9.58 -11.94 -4.95
C PRO A 614 -10.11 -13.36 -5.16
N ILE A 615 -10.33 -14.07 -4.05
CA ILE A 615 -10.88 -15.44 -4.07
C ILE A 615 -12.40 -15.40 -4.20
N THR A 616 -12.95 -16.16 -5.16
CA THR A 616 -14.40 -16.32 -5.36
C THR A 616 -15.09 -16.78 -4.08
N GLY A 617 -16.23 -16.19 -3.75
CA GLY A 617 -17.02 -16.59 -2.57
C GLY A 617 -16.44 -16.16 -1.22
N LYS A 618 -15.25 -15.53 -1.19
CA LYS A 618 -14.66 -14.98 0.02
C LYS A 618 -15.04 -13.51 0.23
N ASN A 619 -15.22 -13.12 1.48
CA ASN A 619 -15.44 -11.73 1.87
C ASN A 619 -14.12 -10.96 1.94
N TYR A 620 -14.08 -9.78 1.32
CA TYR A 620 -12.99 -8.82 1.46
C TYR A 620 -13.52 -7.45 1.86
N THR A 621 -12.64 -6.63 2.43
CA THR A 621 -12.93 -5.22 2.67
C THR A 621 -12.37 -4.40 1.52
N PHE A 622 -13.23 -3.63 0.86
CA PHE A 622 -12.85 -2.71 -0.20
C PHE A 622 -12.80 -1.30 0.37
N TYR A 623 -11.64 -0.67 0.29
CA TYR A 623 -11.48 0.76 0.56
C TYR A 623 -11.41 1.51 -0.75
N VAL A 624 -12.36 2.40 -0.97
CA VAL A 624 -12.37 3.34 -2.08
C VAL A 624 -11.99 4.70 -1.54
N ASN A 625 -10.74 5.10 -1.78
CA ASN A 625 -10.21 6.41 -1.44
C ASN A 625 -10.57 7.40 -2.56
N ILE A 626 -11.23 8.48 -2.20
CA ILE A 626 -11.70 9.53 -3.09
C ILE A 626 -10.92 10.81 -2.78
N TYR A 627 -10.00 11.15 -3.68
CA TYR A 627 -9.18 12.33 -3.53
C TYR A 627 -9.88 13.57 -4.09
N ASN A 628 -9.61 14.74 -3.50
CA ASN A 628 -10.13 16.05 -3.92
C ASN A 628 -11.67 16.15 -3.97
N LEU A 629 -12.37 15.31 -3.21
CA LEU A 629 -13.83 15.38 -3.10
C LEU A 629 -14.31 16.64 -2.36
N GLY A 630 -13.47 17.15 -1.44
CA GLY A 630 -13.74 18.30 -0.57
C GLY A 630 -14.50 17.90 0.71
N GLU A 631 -14.44 18.75 1.73
CA GLU A 631 -14.93 18.46 3.10
C GLU A 631 -16.42 18.11 3.17
N ASN A 632 -17.25 18.66 2.26
CA ASN A 632 -18.70 18.43 2.24
C ASN A 632 -19.13 17.31 1.30
N GLY A 633 -18.21 16.70 0.56
CA GLY A 633 -18.59 15.66 -0.39
C GLY A 633 -18.85 14.31 0.30
N THR A 634 -19.73 13.52 -0.31
CA THR A 634 -20.18 12.24 0.24
C THR A 634 -20.00 11.12 -0.77
N CYS A 635 -19.86 9.89 -0.28
CA CYS A 635 -20.15 8.69 -1.04
C CYS A 635 -21.44 8.08 -0.52
N ASN A 636 -22.33 7.74 -1.46
CA ASN A 636 -23.69 7.32 -1.15
C ASN A 636 -23.89 5.84 -1.43
N ASP A 637 -23.42 5.37 -2.59
CA ASP A 637 -23.66 4.00 -3.05
C ASP A 637 -22.43 3.43 -3.76
N LEU A 638 -22.14 2.15 -3.49
CA LEU A 638 -21.19 1.35 -4.26
C LEU A 638 -21.93 0.21 -4.98
N ILE A 639 -21.73 0.12 -6.29
CA ILE A 639 -22.39 -0.84 -7.16
C ILE A 639 -21.32 -1.69 -7.83
N LEU A 640 -21.47 -3.01 -7.75
CA LEU A 640 -20.67 -3.91 -8.57
C LEU A 640 -21.32 -4.03 -9.93
N THR A 641 -20.53 -3.87 -10.99
CA THR A 641 -21.00 -4.07 -12.37
C THR A 641 -20.27 -5.21 -13.04
N ASP A 642 -20.94 -5.93 -13.93
CA ASP A 642 -20.26 -6.83 -14.87
C ASP A 642 -19.48 -6.05 -15.93
N MET A 643 -18.81 -6.77 -16.83
CA MET A 643 -18.04 -6.19 -17.93
C MET A 643 -18.91 -5.56 -19.03
N LEU A 644 -20.22 -5.79 -19.00
CA LEU A 644 -21.20 -5.19 -19.92
C LEU A 644 -21.82 -3.91 -19.32
N GLY A 645 -21.49 -3.56 -18.07
CA GLY A 645 -22.01 -2.41 -17.35
C GLY A 645 -23.30 -2.67 -16.57
N ASN A 646 -23.82 -3.90 -16.54
CA ASN A 646 -25.01 -4.22 -15.76
C ASN A 646 -24.68 -4.31 -14.28
N ALA A 647 -25.57 -3.79 -13.42
CA ALA A 647 -25.42 -3.91 -11.98
C ALA A 647 -25.62 -5.38 -11.53
N LEU A 648 -24.66 -5.89 -10.77
CA LEU A 648 -24.73 -7.20 -10.12
C LEU A 648 -25.47 -7.08 -8.78
N PHE A 649 -25.01 -6.18 -7.92
CA PHE A 649 -25.67 -5.82 -6.67
C PHE A 649 -25.09 -4.53 -6.08
N ASN A 650 -25.89 -3.86 -5.24
CA ASN A 650 -25.48 -2.70 -4.46
C ASN A 650 -24.93 -3.14 -3.11
N VAL A 651 -23.87 -2.49 -2.65
CA VAL A 651 -23.19 -2.81 -1.40
C VAL A 651 -23.36 -1.65 -0.42
N PRO A 652 -23.74 -1.93 0.84
CA PRO A 652 -23.70 -0.92 1.89
C PRO A 652 -22.29 -0.39 2.10
N ILE A 653 -22.16 0.93 2.21
CA ILE A 653 -20.87 1.59 2.44
C ILE A 653 -20.85 2.32 3.77
N ILE A 654 -19.64 2.47 4.30
CA ILE A 654 -19.36 3.30 5.46
C ILE A 654 -18.36 4.37 5.02
N GLN A 655 -18.81 5.62 5.05
CA GLN A 655 -17.93 6.75 4.81
C GLN A 655 -17.13 7.05 6.08
N THR A 656 -15.83 7.22 5.87
CA THR A 656 -14.83 7.68 6.83
C THR A 656 -14.00 8.76 6.15
N THR A 657 -13.22 9.50 6.91
CA THR A 657 -12.30 10.51 6.37
C THR A 657 -10.90 10.21 6.87
N THR A 658 -9.94 10.23 5.95
CA THR A 658 -8.52 10.33 6.29
C THR A 658 -8.08 11.78 6.16
N LEU A 659 -6.83 12.10 6.48
CA LEU A 659 -6.33 13.47 6.29
C LEU A 659 -6.17 13.84 4.81
N MET A 660 -6.09 12.85 3.92
CA MET A 660 -5.80 13.04 2.49
C MET A 660 -6.98 12.77 1.56
N ALA A 661 -7.96 11.97 1.99
CA ALA A 661 -9.07 11.54 1.16
C ALA A 661 -10.34 11.25 1.97
N VAL A 662 -11.49 11.32 1.28
CA VAL A 662 -12.70 10.68 1.78
C VAL A 662 -12.59 9.19 1.47
N ARG A 663 -12.82 8.32 2.44
CA ARG A 663 -12.69 6.86 2.28
C ARG A 663 -14.01 6.17 2.49
N CYS A 664 -14.38 5.33 1.53
CA CYS A 664 -15.61 4.55 1.60
C CYS A 664 -15.24 3.07 1.72
N ALA A 665 -15.66 2.48 2.83
CA ALA A 665 -15.42 1.07 3.12
C ALA A 665 -16.65 0.25 2.76
N ALA A 666 -16.45 -0.88 2.08
CA ALA A 666 -17.49 -1.83 1.74
C ALA A 666 -17.00 -3.26 2.03
N ILE A 667 -17.87 -4.12 2.54
CA ILE A 667 -17.56 -5.55 2.75
C ILE A 667 -18.60 -6.36 1.99
N PHE A 668 -18.15 -7.23 1.10
CA PHE A 668 -19.04 -8.10 0.33
C PHE A 668 -18.34 -9.39 -0.08
N THR A 669 -19.16 -10.39 -0.43
CA THR A 669 -18.72 -11.67 -0.96
C THR A 669 -18.34 -11.53 -2.42
N THR A 670 -17.12 -11.93 -2.76
CA THR A 670 -16.60 -11.83 -4.14
C THR A 670 -17.44 -12.68 -5.09
N PRO A 671 -17.95 -12.13 -6.22
CA PRO A 671 -18.72 -12.90 -7.19
C PRO A 671 -17.86 -13.92 -7.92
N ASN A 672 -18.49 -14.86 -8.63
CA ASN A 672 -17.82 -15.89 -9.45
C ASN A 672 -17.55 -15.45 -10.91
N GLN A 673 -17.58 -14.15 -11.16
CA GLN A 673 -17.37 -13.55 -12.47
C GLN A 673 -16.59 -12.24 -12.35
N PHE A 674 -16.00 -11.77 -13.44
CA PHE A 674 -15.28 -10.49 -13.45
C PHE A 674 -16.23 -9.34 -13.14
N PHE A 675 -15.73 -8.37 -12.40
CA PHE A 675 -16.51 -7.21 -12.00
C PHE A 675 -15.67 -5.94 -11.92
N GLN A 676 -16.37 -4.82 -12.01
CA GLN A 676 -15.85 -3.48 -11.74
C GLN A 676 -16.67 -2.84 -10.62
N LEU A 677 -16.11 -1.79 -10.03
CA LEU A 677 -16.80 -0.99 -9.01
C LEU A 677 -17.23 0.34 -9.59
N LYS A 678 -18.50 0.71 -9.36
CA LYS A 678 -19.07 2.02 -9.65
C LYS A 678 -19.48 2.67 -8.34
N LEU A 679 -18.95 3.86 -8.06
CA LEU A 679 -19.26 4.64 -6.88
C LEU A 679 -20.09 5.87 -7.28
N ASN A 680 -21.16 6.11 -6.53
CA ASN A 680 -21.97 7.32 -6.64
C ASN A 680 -21.86 8.15 -5.34
N GLY A 681 -21.91 9.47 -5.48
CA GLY A 681 -21.79 10.38 -4.34
C GLY A 681 -22.16 11.81 -4.69
N THR A 682 -21.86 12.75 -3.79
CA THR A 682 -22.01 14.19 -4.03
C THR A 682 -20.69 14.92 -3.86
N ASP A 683 -20.42 15.90 -4.74
CA ASP A 683 -19.24 16.75 -4.63
C ASP A 683 -19.43 17.86 -3.59
N LYS A 684 -18.37 18.63 -3.30
CA LYS A 684 -18.41 19.74 -2.34
C LYS A 684 -19.45 20.83 -2.64
N ASN A 685 -19.93 20.92 -3.88
CA ASN A 685 -20.91 21.89 -4.34
C ASN A 685 -22.34 21.32 -4.32
N GLY A 686 -22.51 20.06 -3.89
CA GLY A 686 -23.79 19.37 -3.80
C GLY A 686 -24.27 18.74 -5.12
N PHE A 687 -23.44 18.69 -6.15
CA PHE A 687 -23.78 17.99 -7.39
C PHE A 687 -23.45 16.50 -7.26
N GLU A 688 -24.29 15.65 -7.85
CA GLU A 688 -24.02 14.22 -7.90
C GLU A 688 -22.81 13.93 -8.79
N PHE A 689 -22.02 12.92 -8.42
CA PHE A 689 -20.97 12.36 -9.25
C PHE A 689 -21.11 10.83 -9.33
N SER A 690 -20.68 10.28 -10.47
CA SER A 690 -20.56 8.84 -10.71
C SER A 690 -19.16 8.56 -11.23
N ARG A 691 -18.50 7.54 -10.67
CA ARG A 691 -17.16 7.11 -11.08
C ARG A 691 -17.05 5.60 -11.07
N LYS A 692 -16.51 5.03 -12.14
CA LYS A 692 -16.04 3.66 -12.19
C LYS A 692 -14.56 3.58 -11.88
N ASN A 693 -14.19 2.57 -11.12
CA ASN A 693 -12.81 2.17 -10.93
C ASN A 693 -12.22 1.69 -12.28
N SER A 694 -10.97 2.07 -12.57
CA SER A 694 -10.22 1.59 -13.74
C SER A 694 -9.79 0.12 -13.63
N LEU A 695 -9.71 -0.43 -12.42
CA LEU A 695 -9.38 -1.83 -12.16
C LEU A 695 -10.56 -2.75 -12.48
N VAL A 696 -10.27 -3.81 -13.22
CA VAL A 696 -11.13 -4.98 -13.38
C VAL A 696 -10.69 -6.04 -12.39
N PHE A 697 -11.60 -6.45 -11.52
CA PHE A 697 -11.32 -7.50 -10.56
C PHE A 697 -11.63 -8.86 -11.20
N LYS A 698 -10.66 -9.77 -11.11
CA LYS A 698 -10.73 -11.13 -11.65
C LYS A 698 -10.75 -12.13 -10.50
N PRO A 699 -11.92 -12.58 -10.03
CA PRO A 699 -12.00 -13.62 -9.02
C PRO A 699 -11.35 -14.92 -9.46
N THR A 700 -10.77 -15.65 -8.52
CA THR A 700 -10.15 -16.95 -8.79
C THR A 700 -10.44 -17.97 -7.70
N ASN A 701 -10.22 -19.24 -8.01
CA ASN A 701 -10.43 -20.38 -7.12
C ASN A 701 -9.11 -20.96 -6.59
N VAL A 702 -8.02 -20.18 -6.65
CA VAL A 702 -6.71 -20.59 -6.16
C VAL A 702 -6.06 -19.48 -5.35
N LYS A 703 -5.59 -19.82 -4.15
CA LYS A 703 -4.82 -18.91 -3.29
C LYS A 703 -3.34 -19.27 -3.38
N LEU A 704 -2.51 -18.25 -3.59
CA LEU A 704 -1.05 -18.38 -3.61
C LEU A 704 -0.47 -17.66 -2.40
N ARG A 705 0.46 -18.31 -1.69
CA ARG A 705 1.29 -17.70 -0.66
C ARG A 705 2.76 -17.93 -0.99
N ILE A 706 3.57 -16.88 -0.87
CA ILE A 706 5.04 -16.95 -1.07
C ILE A 706 5.72 -16.66 0.27
N ILE A 707 6.72 -17.47 0.62
CA ILE A 707 7.62 -17.22 1.73
C ILE A 707 8.97 -16.79 1.12
N PRO A 708 9.28 -15.48 1.14
CA PRO A 708 10.53 -14.98 0.60
C PRO A 708 11.72 -15.34 1.51
N PRO A 709 12.92 -15.52 0.95
CA PRO A 709 14.13 -15.63 1.76
C PRO A 709 14.47 -14.29 2.41
N ASP A 710 15.02 -14.31 3.63
CA ASP A 710 15.44 -13.09 4.35
C ASP A 710 16.62 -12.37 3.68
N SER A 711 17.45 -13.11 2.95
CA SER A 711 18.61 -12.60 2.22
C SER A 711 19.03 -13.53 1.10
N ALA A 712 19.80 -13.00 0.15
CA ALA A 712 20.47 -13.83 -0.83
C ALA A 712 21.95 -13.42 -0.95
N VAL A 713 22.81 -14.41 -1.21
CA VAL A 713 24.24 -14.21 -1.38
C VAL A 713 24.62 -14.48 -2.84
N THR A 714 25.44 -13.60 -3.43
CA THR A 714 25.88 -13.70 -4.81
C THR A 714 26.57 -15.05 -5.04
N GLY A 715 26.15 -15.76 -6.08
CA GLY A 715 26.72 -17.05 -6.47
C GLY A 715 26.33 -18.21 -5.56
N LYS A 716 25.50 -18.01 -4.53
CA LYS A 716 24.92 -19.06 -3.70
C LYS A 716 23.48 -19.35 -4.08
N GLU A 717 23.08 -20.60 -3.88
CA GLU A 717 21.69 -21.02 -4.05
C GLU A 717 20.85 -20.53 -2.87
N VAL A 718 19.65 -20.05 -3.15
CA VAL A 718 18.64 -19.65 -2.16
C VAL A 718 17.29 -20.23 -2.55
N LEU A 719 16.52 -20.69 -1.56
CA LEU A 719 15.20 -21.28 -1.76
C LEU A 719 14.10 -20.23 -1.61
N VAL A 720 13.14 -20.26 -2.53
CA VAL A 720 11.87 -19.54 -2.44
C VAL A 720 10.76 -20.56 -2.27
N TYR A 721 10.09 -20.54 -1.13
CA TYR A 721 8.97 -21.45 -0.85
C TYR A 721 7.63 -20.82 -1.22
N TYR A 722 6.68 -21.67 -1.59
CA TYR A 722 5.31 -21.26 -1.85
C TYR A 722 4.30 -22.35 -1.44
N GLU A 723 3.07 -21.92 -1.20
CA GLU A 723 1.89 -22.75 -0.95
C GLU A 723 0.80 -22.35 -1.93
N VAL A 724 0.14 -23.35 -2.52
CA VAL A 724 -1.02 -23.18 -3.40
C VAL A 724 -2.20 -23.92 -2.78
N GLU A 725 -3.31 -23.23 -2.60
CA GLU A 725 -4.55 -23.78 -2.05
C GLU A 725 -5.65 -23.74 -3.11
N ASN A 726 -6.29 -24.88 -3.39
CA ASN A 726 -7.44 -24.97 -4.27
C ASN A 726 -8.70 -24.63 -3.48
N THR A 727 -9.23 -23.43 -3.67
CA THR A 727 -10.45 -22.96 -3.00
C THR A 727 -11.71 -23.26 -3.82
N GLY A 728 -11.58 -23.96 -4.95
CA GLY A 728 -12.67 -24.40 -5.79
C GLY A 728 -13.39 -25.64 -5.24
N THR A 729 -14.50 -25.99 -5.89
CA THR A 729 -15.31 -27.17 -5.52
C THR A 729 -14.95 -28.44 -6.28
N ILE A 730 -13.97 -28.37 -7.19
CA ILE A 730 -13.51 -29.48 -8.01
C ILE A 730 -11.99 -29.63 -7.91
N ASN A 731 -11.52 -30.83 -8.20
CA ASN A 731 -10.08 -31.10 -8.28
C ASN A 731 -9.51 -30.38 -9.48
N GLU A 732 -8.39 -29.68 -9.27
CA GLU A 732 -7.76 -28.88 -10.31
C GLU A 732 -6.27 -29.15 -10.41
N THR A 733 -5.73 -28.92 -11.61
CA THR A 733 -4.29 -28.97 -11.83
C THR A 733 -3.78 -27.56 -12.06
N TYR A 734 -2.80 -27.14 -11.28
CA TYR A 734 -2.15 -25.84 -11.40
C TYR A 734 -0.70 -26.01 -11.84
N GLU A 735 -0.24 -25.09 -12.68
CA GLU A 735 1.18 -24.94 -13.00
C GLU A 735 1.70 -23.67 -12.32
N VAL A 736 2.72 -23.81 -11.49
CA VAL A 736 3.36 -22.70 -10.77
C VAL A 736 4.69 -22.40 -11.42
N ALA A 737 4.92 -21.16 -11.80
CA ALA A 737 6.16 -20.70 -12.42
C ALA A 737 6.77 -19.55 -11.62
N ILE A 738 8.08 -19.38 -11.76
CA ILE A 738 8.84 -18.28 -11.19
C ILE A 738 9.60 -17.54 -12.30
N SER A 739 9.71 -16.22 -12.15
CA SER A 739 10.44 -15.33 -13.05
C SER A 739 11.15 -14.25 -12.25
N ASP A 740 12.32 -13.81 -12.69
CA ASP A 740 13.11 -12.74 -12.06
C ASP A 740 13.63 -11.71 -13.08
N ASP A 741 14.09 -10.55 -12.59
CA ASP A 741 14.52 -9.40 -13.40
C ASP A 741 16.01 -9.38 -13.75
N HIS A 742 16.84 -10.22 -13.13
CA HIS A 742 18.31 -10.19 -13.29
C HIS A 742 18.92 -11.53 -13.77
N SER A 743 18.10 -12.42 -14.35
CA SER A 743 18.54 -13.72 -14.89
C SER A 743 19.25 -14.62 -13.87
N ALA A 744 18.76 -14.63 -12.62
CA ALA A 744 19.18 -15.64 -11.65
C ALA A 744 18.91 -17.03 -12.25
N SER A 745 19.81 -18.00 -12.03
CA SER A 745 19.52 -19.37 -12.47
C SER A 745 18.40 -19.91 -11.58
N VAL A 746 17.23 -20.19 -12.17
CA VAL A 746 16.07 -20.69 -11.42
C VAL A 746 15.73 -22.12 -11.84
N LEU A 747 15.71 -23.05 -10.87
CA LEU A 747 15.45 -24.47 -11.12
C LEU A 747 14.48 -25.09 -10.09
N PRO A 748 13.52 -25.91 -10.55
CA PRO A 748 12.95 -25.91 -11.90
C PRO A 748 12.19 -24.59 -12.17
N MET A 749 12.07 -24.12 -13.41
CA MET A 749 11.33 -22.86 -13.69
C MET A 749 9.81 -22.99 -13.51
N ARG A 750 9.29 -24.21 -13.58
CA ARG A 750 7.87 -24.53 -13.41
C ARG A 750 7.67 -25.82 -12.61
N ARG A 751 6.57 -25.91 -11.90
CA ARG A 751 6.13 -27.12 -11.17
C ARG A 751 4.62 -27.29 -11.32
N GLN A 752 4.19 -28.52 -11.50
CA GLN A 752 2.77 -28.87 -11.61
C GLN A 752 2.26 -29.44 -10.29
N HIS A 753 1.04 -29.08 -9.93
CA HIS A 753 0.34 -29.54 -8.72
C HIS A 753 -1.08 -29.94 -9.08
N THR A 754 -1.47 -31.18 -8.81
CA THR A 754 -2.88 -31.60 -8.87
C THR A 754 -3.42 -31.61 -7.44
N ILE A 755 -4.38 -30.73 -7.16
CA ILE A 755 -4.84 -30.43 -5.81
C ILE A 755 -6.35 -30.70 -5.73
N LEU A 756 -6.77 -31.48 -4.73
CA LEU A 756 -8.18 -31.75 -4.49
C LEU A 756 -8.91 -30.47 -4.06
N ALA A 757 -10.24 -30.45 -4.21
CA ALA A 757 -11.05 -29.34 -3.74
C ALA A 757 -10.87 -29.09 -2.23
N GLY A 758 -10.45 -27.88 -1.84
CA GLY A 758 -10.19 -27.50 -0.45
C GLY A 758 -8.79 -27.85 0.07
N ASP A 759 -7.98 -28.59 -0.70
CA ASP A 759 -6.64 -29.00 -0.29
C ASP A 759 -5.56 -27.97 -0.68
N ARG A 760 -4.35 -28.21 -0.17
CA ARG A 760 -3.17 -27.36 -0.37
C ARG A 760 -1.99 -28.18 -0.85
N SER A 761 -1.08 -27.55 -1.58
CA SER A 761 0.20 -28.14 -1.98
C SER A 761 1.33 -27.14 -1.85
N ASN A 762 2.48 -27.62 -1.37
CA ASN A 762 3.67 -26.82 -1.16
C ASN A 762 4.72 -27.09 -2.23
N GLY A 763 5.54 -26.09 -2.52
CA GLY A 763 6.68 -26.24 -3.42
C GLY A 763 7.77 -25.22 -3.17
N SER A 764 8.89 -25.39 -3.86
CA SER A 764 10.02 -24.47 -3.77
C SER A 764 10.73 -24.31 -5.11
N PHE A 765 11.36 -23.15 -5.27
CA PHE A 765 12.24 -22.83 -6.38
C PHE A 765 13.64 -22.52 -5.84
N THR A 766 14.67 -23.02 -6.51
CA THR A 766 16.06 -22.65 -6.20
C THR A 766 16.46 -21.52 -7.13
N MET A 767 16.90 -20.41 -6.56
CA MET A 767 17.46 -19.26 -7.27
C MET A 767 18.95 -19.15 -6.99
N LYS A 768 19.74 -18.77 -7.98
CA LYS A 768 21.17 -18.46 -7.81
C LYS A 768 21.48 -17.07 -8.36
N PRO A 769 21.49 -16.03 -7.52
CA PRO A 769 21.77 -14.66 -7.97
C PRO A 769 23.21 -14.52 -8.47
N THR A 770 23.41 -13.72 -9.52
CA THR A 770 24.72 -13.52 -10.17
C THR A 770 25.28 -12.11 -9.96
N LEU A 771 24.44 -11.14 -9.62
CA LEU A 771 24.82 -9.74 -9.38
C LEU A 771 24.93 -9.46 -7.89
N THR A 772 25.95 -8.70 -7.51
CA THR A 772 26.21 -8.28 -6.13
C THR A 772 25.67 -6.88 -5.87
N SER A 773 25.23 -6.61 -4.64
CA SER A 773 24.74 -5.30 -4.20
C SER A 773 23.55 -4.80 -5.04
N SER A 774 22.66 -5.72 -5.41
CA SER A 774 21.45 -5.44 -6.18
C SER A 774 20.21 -5.97 -5.47
N ILE A 775 19.06 -5.38 -5.81
CA ILE A 775 17.75 -5.90 -5.42
C ILE A 775 17.30 -6.84 -6.53
N LEU A 776 17.05 -8.09 -6.17
CA LEU A 776 16.48 -9.08 -7.08
C LEU A 776 14.96 -9.08 -6.92
N LYS A 777 14.24 -8.74 -7.98
CA LYS A 777 12.78 -8.76 -8.02
C LYS A 777 12.35 -10.04 -8.71
N TYR A 778 11.48 -10.81 -8.07
CA TYR A 778 10.95 -12.05 -8.62
C TYR A 778 9.44 -12.14 -8.42
N ALA A 779 8.79 -12.92 -9.27
CA ALA A 779 7.36 -13.16 -9.22
C ALA A 779 7.06 -14.65 -9.35
N VAL A 780 6.15 -15.13 -8.49
CA VAL A 780 5.57 -16.48 -8.61
C VAL A 780 4.17 -16.33 -9.22
N THR A 781 3.92 -17.10 -10.27
CA THR A 781 2.70 -17.05 -11.08
C THR A 781 2.05 -18.42 -11.10
N VAL A 782 0.74 -18.48 -10.92
CA VAL A 782 -0.07 -19.70 -11.03
C VAL A 782 -0.89 -19.64 -12.33
N TYR A 783 -0.86 -20.74 -13.06
CA TYR A 783 -1.65 -20.98 -14.26
C TYR A 783 -2.64 -22.12 -14.02
N LEU A 784 -3.79 -22.07 -14.69
CA LEU A 784 -4.73 -23.20 -14.69
C LEU A 784 -4.30 -24.22 -15.74
N GLY A 785 -3.99 -25.44 -15.31
CA GLY A 785 -3.48 -26.51 -16.16
C GLY A 785 -2.23 -26.09 -16.93
N SER A 786 -2.20 -26.38 -18.23
CA SER A 786 -1.17 -25.92 -19.17
C SER A 786 -1.58 -24.68 -19.96
N SER A 787 -2.60 -23.94 -19.49
CA SER A 787 -3.05 -22.71 -20.15
C SER A 787 -2.03 -21.59 -19.98
N SER A 788 -2.11 -20.57 -20.84
CA SER A 788 -1.41 -19.31 -20.65
C SER A 788 -2.17 -18.32 -19.74
N GLU A 789 -3.30 -18.74 -19.16
CA GLU A 789 -4.13 -17.88 -18.32
C GLU A 789 -3.55 -17.78 -16.91
N ILE A 790 -3.21 -16.57 -16.51
CA ILE A 790 -2.70 -16.26 -15.18
C ILE A 790 -3.88 -16.16 -14.21
N THR A 791 -3.92 -17.04 -13.22
CA THR A 791 -4.95 -17.01 -12.16
C THR A 791 -4.49 -16.21 -10.95
N GLN A 792 -3.21 -16.36 -10.57
CA GLN A 792 -2.55 -15.62 -9.50
C GLN A 792 -1.15 -15.19 -9.92
N ARG A 793 -0.71 -14.02 -9.45
CA ARG A 793 0.68 -13.56 -9.57
C ARG A 793 1.02 -12.69 -8.37
N ILE A 794 2.08 -13.04 -7.65
CA ILE A 794 2.60 -12.26 -6.53
C ILE A 794 4.07 -11.99 -6.78
N SER A 795 4.48 -10.73 -6.60
CA SER A 795 5.88 -10.28 -6.73
C SER A 795 6.49 -10.03 -5.36
N LYS A 796 7.78 -10.37 -5.22
CA LYS A 796 8.60 -10.18 -4.02
C LYS A 796 9.98 -9.67 -4.41
N THR A 797 10.71 -9.16 -3.43
CA THR A 797 12.06 -8.61 -3.58
C THR A 797 12.98 -9.21 -2.54
N VAL A 798 14.25 -9.43 -2.90
CA VAL A 798 15.30 -9.86 -1.98
C VAL A 798 16.58 -9.08 -2.25
N LEU A 799 17.24 -8.62 -1.20
CA LEU A 799 18.54 -7.96 -1.30
C LEU A 799 19.65 -9.01 -1.50
N VAL A 800 20.44 -8.83 -2.56
CA VAL A 800 21.56 -9.70 -2.90
C VAL A 800 22.88 -9.04 -2.48
N THR A 801 23.65 -9.73 -1.66
CA THR A 801 24.94 -9.25 -1.11
C THR A 801 26.07 -10.23 -1.40
N ASP A 802 27.31 -9.84 -1.21
CA ASP A 802 28.49 -10.73 -1.16
C ASP A 802 28.86 -11.16 0.27
N ILE A 803 28.11 -10.66 1.24
CA ILE A 803 28.29 -10.90 2.67
C ILE A 803 27.42 -12.09 3.08
N GLU A 804 28.00 -13.03 3.81
CA GLU A 804 27.24 -14.06 4.52
C GLU A 804 26.89 -13.51 5.90
N ARG A 805 25.62 -13.09 6.03
CA ARG A 805 25.04 -12.59 7.27
C ARG A 805 25.22 -13.59 8.41
N PRO A 806 25.29 -13.13 9.67
CA PRO A 806 25.39 -14.02 10.79
C PRO A 806 24.19 -14.97 10.88
N VAL A 807 24.46 -16.22 11.22
CA VAL A 807 23.48 -17.27 11.50
C VAL A 807 23.81 -17.87 12.85
N CYS A 808 22.82 -17.92 13.74
CA CYS A 808 22.94 -18.50 15.09
C CYS A 808 22.36 -19.91 15.06
N THR A 809 23.17 -20.93 15.36
CA THR A 809 22.76 -22.33 15.41
C THR A 809 22.98 -22.89 16.82
N VAL A 810 22.03 -23.68 17.32
CA VAL A 810 22.19 -24.39 18.60
C VAL A 810 22.81 -25.74 18.29
N VAL A 811 24.01 -25.97 18.79
CA VAL A 811 24.82 -27.15 18.49
C VAL A 811 24.50 -28.29 19.47
N THR A 812 24.46 -27.99 20.76
CA THR A 812 24.14 -28.99 21.80
C THR A 812 23.36 -28.38 22.94
N VAL A 813 22.45 -29.17 23.53
CA VAL A 813 21.65 -28.82 24.69
C VAL A 813 21.70 -29.99 25.66
N ASN A 814 22.18 -29.76 26.88
CA ASN A 814 22.30 -30.75 27.94
C ASN A 814 21.58 -30.29 29.20
N GLY A 815 20.73 -31.16 29.75
CA GLY A 815 19.85 -30.86 30.88
C GLY A 815 18.42 -30.57 30.43
N SER A 816 17.47 -30.69 31.36
CA SER A 816 16.07 -30.36 31.12
C SER A 816 15.41 -29.83 32.38
N CYS A 817 14.48 -28.90 32.19
CA CYS A 817 13.69 -28.28 33.24
C CYS A 817 12.27 -28.84 33.22
N ASN A 818 12.05 -29.95 33.92
CA ASN A 818 10.73 -30.52 34.17
C ASN A 818 9.93 -29.72 35.22
N ASN A 819 8.63 -30.04 35.38
CA ASN A 819 7.75 -29.32 36.33
C ASN A 819 8.28 -29.27 37.78
N SER A 820 9.03 -30.28 38.24
CA SER A 820 9.63 -30.30 39.58
C SER A 820 10.89 -29.43 39.70
N SER A 821 11.69 -29.30 38.65
CA SER A 821 12.87 -28.42 38.57
C SER A 821 12.54 -26.97 38.23
N LEU A 822 11.36 -26.72 37.65
CA LEU A 822 10.77 -25.39 37.47
C LEU A 822 10.17 -24.84 38.78
N ASN A 823 10.19 -25.62 39.87
CA ASN A 823 9.89 -25.13 41.22
C ASN A 823 11.01 -24.21 41.70
N THR A 824 10.70 -22.94 41.85
CA THR A 824 11.66 -21.84 42.08
C THR A 824 12.36 -21.83 43.44
N ALA A 825 11.89 -22.57 44.45
CA ALA A 825 12.65 -22.74 45.69
C ALA A 825 13.91 -23.60 45.50
N GLN A 826 13.96 -24.38 44.41
CA GLN A 826 15.04 -25.33 44.13
C GLN A 826 15.56 -25.25 42.69
N CYS A 827 15.04 -24.34 41.85
CA CYS A 827 15.42 -24.22 40.43
C CYS A 827 16.93 -24.02 40.23
N HIS A 828 17.59 -23.34 41.16
CA HIS A 828 19.04 -23.12 41.16
C HIS A 828 19.84 -24.43 41.30
N LYS A 829 19.23 -25.50 41.84
CA LYS A 829 19.86 -26.82 41.98
C LYS A 829 19.91 -27.59 40.67
N TYR A 830 19.07 -27.22 39.71
CA TYR A 830 18.97 -27.89 38.41
C TYR A 830 19.70 -27.06 37.38
N GLN A 831 20.92 -27.46 37.08
CA GLN A 831 21.80 -26.79 36.13
C GLN A 831 21.60 -27.36 34.73
N TRP A 832 21.71 -26.51 33.73
CA TRP A 832 21.72 -26.89 32.32
C TRP A 832 22.93 -26.27 31.63
N PHE A 833 23.30 -26.86 30.50
CA PHE A 833 24.42 -26.42 29.67
C PHE A 833 24.02 -26.47 28.19
N ALA A 834 24.43 -25.50 27.40
CA ALA A 834 24.27 -25.54 25.95
C ALA A 834 25.48 -24.95 25.23
N LYS A 835 25.63 -25.35 23.96
CA LYS A 835 26.54 -24.71 23.02
C LYS A 835 25.76 -24.19 21.83
N ALA A 836 26.07 -22.96 21.43
CA ALA A 836 25.61 -22.37 20.19
C ALA A 836 26.82 -21.93 19.35
N GLU A 837 26.59 -21.74 18.06
CA GLU A 837 27.58 -21.29 17.09
C GLU A 837 27.02 -20.13 16.27
N ILE A 838 27.81 -19.08 16.09
CA ILE A 838 27.49 -18.00 15.15
C ILE A 838 28.40 -18.13 13.93
N THR A 839 27.82 -18.42 12.77
CA THR A 839 28.54 -18.49 11.48
C THR A 839 28.28 -17.23 10.67
N PHE A 840 29.32 -16.67 10.07
CA PHE A 840 29.27 -15.44 9.27
C PHE A 840 30.53 -15.32 8.42
N LYS A 841 30.48 -14.54 7.34
CA LYS A 841 31.64 -14.29 6.48
C LYS A 841 31.53 -12.95 5.76
N GLY A 842 32.59 -12.17 5.81
CA GLY A 842 32.68 -10.90 5.06
C GLY A 842 32.03 -9.71 5.76
N THR A 843 31.50 -9.90 6.97
CA THR A 843 31.02 -8.84 7.86
C THR A 843 31.61 -9.01 9.25
N GLU A 844 31.70 -7.91 9.99
CA GLU A 844 32.22 -7.89 11.36
C GLU A 844 31.08 -7.93 12.37
N LEU A 845 31.21 -8.72 13.44
CA LEU A 845 30.22 -8.69 14.52
C LEU A 845 30.38 -7.41 15.33
N GLU A 846 29.33 -6.57 15.37
CA GLU A 846 29.30 -5.33 16.14
C GLU A 846 28.96 -5.59 17.60
N ASN A 847 27.96 -6.45 17.84
CA ASN A 847 27.44 -6.67 19.19
C ASN A 847 26.90 -8.08 19.37
N PHE A 848 26.97 -8.56 20.61
CA PHE A 848 26.33 -9.78 21.05
C PHE A 848 25.43 -9.47 22.25
N THR A 849 24.17 -9.82 22.13
CA THR A 849 23.17 -9.65 23.18
C THR A 849 22.58 -10.99 23.56
N SER A 850 22.17 -11.11 24.82
CA SER A 850 21.53 -12.32 25.31
C SER A 850 20.45 -11.97 26.31
N SER A 851 19.39 -12.76 26.34
CA SER A 851 18.29 -12.62 27.31
C SER A 851 18.63 -13.28 28.65
N VAL A 852 19.91 -13.31 29.05
CA VAL A 852 20.31 -13.99 30.28
C VAL A 852 20.37 -13.04 31.47
N GLY A 853 20.09 -13.60 32.65
CA GLY A 853 20.26 -12.91 33.93
C GLY A 853 21.68 -13.00 34.47
N SER A 854 21.92 -12.35 35.61
CA SER A 854 23.22 -12.32 36.30
C SER A 854 23.71 -13.70 36.78
N ALA A 855 22.84 -14.71 36.80
CA ALA A 855 23.12 -16.07 37.26
C ALA A 855 23.48 -17.07 36.13
N THR A 856 23.56 -16.60 34.89
CA THR A 856 23.93 -17.42 33.73
C THR A 856 25.34 -17.07 33.27
N GLU A 857 26.20 -18.07 33.16
CA GLU A 857 27.56 -17.94 32.66
C GLU A 857 27.55 -18.09 31.14
N LEU A 858 28.01 -17.05 30.44
CA LEU A 858 28.21 -17.02 29.00
C LEU A 858 29.71 -16.91 28.72
N VAL A 859 30.25 -17.85 27.97
CA VAL A 859 31.65 -17.85 27.54
C VAL A 859 31.68 -17.93 26.02
N TYR A 860 32.26 -16.92 25.39
CA TYR A 860 32.47 -16.85 23.95
C TYR A 860 33.82 -16.17 23.67
N ASP A 861 34.41 -16.46 22.51
CA ASP A 861 35.66 -15.84 22.08
C ASP A 861 35.46 -14.34 21.81
N ASP A 862 36.49 -13.51 22.00
CA ASP A 862 36.40 -12.07 21.69
C ASP A 862 35.97 -11.86 20.23
N ILE A 863 34.82 -11.21 20.05
CA ILE A 863 34.22 -10.98 18.74
C ILE A 863 34.76 -9.73 18.05
N SER A 864 35.55 -8.91 18.76
CA SER A 864 36.06 -7.63 18.26
C SER A 864 36.95 -7.83 17.03
N GLY A 865 36.59 -7.22 15.89
CA GLY A 865 37.37 -7.32 14.66
C GLY A 865 37.26 -8.65 13.91
N LEU A 866 36.48 -9.62 14.39
CA LEU A 866 36.27 -10.89 13.67
C LEU A 866 35.41 -10.66 12.43
N ARG A 867 35.89 -11.12 11.27
CA ARG A 867 35.20 -10.99 9.96
C ARG A 867 34.73 -12.32 9.36
N HIS A 868 34.98 -13.42 10.08
CA HIS A 868 34.52 -14.75 9.74
C HIS A 868 34.31 -15.57 11.01
N GLY A 869 33.29 -16.42 10.98
CA GLY A 869 33.03 -17.42 12.02
C GLY A 869 33.62 -18.80 11.67
N PRO A 870 33.30 -19.83 12.46
CA PRO A 870 32.33 -19.81 13.56
C PRO A 870 32.84 -19.15 14.84
N VAL A 871 31.94 -18.48 15.58
CA VAL A 871 32.14 -18.10 16.99
C VAL A 871 31.38 -19.08 17.87
N ASN A 872 32.10 -19.80 18.74
CA ASN A 872 31.52 -20.79 19.63
C ASN A 872 31.08 -20.15 20.95
N ILE A 873 29.86 -20.44 21.37
CA ILE A 873 29.27 -19.90 22.59
C ILE A 873 28.93 -21.06 23.51
N SER A 874 29.52 -21.04 24.70
CA SER A 874 29.17 -21.95 25.79
C SER A 874 28.32 -21.23 26.83
N ILE A 875 27.23 -21.86 27.23
CA ILE A 875 26.21 -21.25 28.08
C ILE A 875 25.89 -22.21 29.20
N LYS A 876 25.93 -21.72 30.43
CA LYS A 876 25.59 -22.50 31.61
C LYS A 876 24.67 -21.69 32.51
N GLY A 877 23.55 -22.29 32.88
CA GLY A 877 22.58 -21.65 33.75
C GLY A 877 21.81 -22.67 34.56
N SER A 878 20.71 -22.21 35.15
CA SER A 878 19.83 -23.04 35.97
C SER A 878 18.38 -22.97 35.52
N CYS A 879 17.56 -23.91 35.97
CA CYS A 879 16.13 -23.93 35.65
C CYS A 879 15.34 -22.73 36.20
N CYS A 880 15.98 -21.78 36.88
CA CYS A 880 15.40 -20.48 37.18
C CYS A 880 15.25 -19.61 35.90
N THR A 881 16.06 -19.88 34.88
CA THR A 881 15.99 -19.29 33.54
C THR A 881 15.96 -20.44 32.52
N PRO A 882 14.81 -21.10 32.31
CA PRO A 882 14.73 -22.31 31.47
C PRO A 882 14.75 -22.01 29.97
N SER A 883 14.92 -20.75 29.58
CA SER A 883 14.94 -20.30 28.19
C SER A 883 16.01 -19.21 28.02
N VAL A 884 16.77 -19.28 26.94
CA VAL A 884 17.78 -18.29 26.58
C VAL A 884 17.64 -17.93 25.11
N VAL A 885 17.62 -16.63 24.84
CA VAL A 885 17.71 -16.06 23.50
C VAL A 885 19.10 -15.46 23.34
N LEU A 886 19.80 -15.87 22.31
CA LEU A 886 21.08 -15.29 21.90
C LEU A 886 20.85 -14.52 20.61
N ALA A 887 21.43 -13.33 20.51
CA ALA A 887 21.37 -12.55 19.30
C ALA A 887 22.71 -11.87 19.03
N ALA A 888 23.27 -12.13 17.85
CA ALA A 888 24.44 -11.43 17.33
C ALA A 888 24.00 -10.40 16.29
N VAL A 889 24.66 -9.26 16.30
CA VAL A 889 24.42 -8.17 15.35
C VAL A 889 25.73 -7.83 14.66
N ASP A 890 25.73 -7.81 13.34
CA ASP A 890 26.89 -7.37 12.55
C ASP A 890 26.93 -5.83 12.38
N ILE A 891 28.03 -5.32 11.84
CA ILE A 891 28.23 -3.87 11.59
C ILE A 891 27.26 -3.27 10.58
N ASP A 892 26.62 -4.12 9.77
CA ASP A 892 25.56 -3.76 8.84
C ASP A 892 24.16 -3.85 9.51
N GLY A 893 24.13 -4.26 10.78
CA GLY A 893 22.98 -4.35 11.65
C GLY A 893 22.06 -5.55 11.40
N TYR A 894 22.54 -6.58 10.71
CA TYR A 894 21.81 -7.84 10.58
C TYR A 894 21.83 -8.61 11.90
N ILE A 895 20.64 -9.03 12.33
CA ILE A 895 20.44 -9.72 13.60
C ILE A 895 20.30 -11.22 13.34
N ALA A 896 21.22 -12.00 13.90
CA ALA A 896 21.15 -13.45 13.96
C ALA A 896 20.68 -13.89 15.33
N GLN A 897 19.48 -14.46 15.43
CA GLN A 897 18.90 -14.88 16.71
C GLN A 897 18.69 -16.39 16.75
N CYS A 898 19.10 -17.02 17.84
CA CYS A 898 18.69 -18.39 18.14
C CYS A 898 18.28 -18.55 19.60
N ARG A 899 17.48 -19.57 19.83
CA ARG A 899 16.80 -19.80 21.11
C ARG A 899 17.11 -21.19 21.61
N ILE A 900 17.34 -21.28 22.92
CA ILE A 900 17.59 -22.53 23.61
C ILE A 900 16.53 -22.68 24.69
N GLU A 901 15.78 -23.78 24.61
CA GLU A 901 14.68 -24.08 25.52
C GLU A 901 15.00 -25.35 26.32
N PHE A 902 14.81 -25.27 27.63
CA PHE A 902 14.99 -26.38 28.55
C PHE A 902 13.67 -26.85 29.17
N SER A 903 12.56 -26.10 29.07
CA SER A 903 11.27 -26.53 29.61
C SER A 903 10.56 -27.56 28.72
N GLY A 904 9.96 -28.59 29.34
CA GLY A 904 9.05 -29.52 28.63
C GLY A 904 9.68 -30.71 27.90
N GLY A 905 10.99 -30.94 27.99
CA GLY A 905 11.63 -32.17 27.48
C GLY A 905 11.73 -32.30 25.95
N GLN A 906 11.33 -31.28 25.18
CA GLN A 906 11.63 -31.19 23.75
C GLN A 906 12.77 -30.21 23.52
N ILE A 907 13.89 -30.72 23.03
CA ILE A 907 14.96 -29.92 22.44
C ILE A 907 14.40 -29.39 21.13
N VAL A 908 14.03 -28.11 21.09
CA VAL A 908 13.79 -27.42 19.81
C VAL A 908 15.17 -26.96 19.33
N THR A 909 15.81 -27.76 18.47
CA THR A 909 16.88 -27.26 17.60
C THR A 909 16.31 -26.12 16.76
N PRO A 910 17.09 -25.07 16.43
CA PRO A 910 16.68 -24.13 15.42
C PRO A 910 16.50 -24.94 14.14
N THR A 911 15.25 -25.06 13.72
CA THR A 911 14.98 -25.08 12.30
C THR A 911 15.70 -23.85 11.75
N GLU A 912 16.59 -24.04 10.77
CA GLU A 912 16.60 -23.08 9.67
C GLU A 912 15.13 -22.80 9.32
N PHE A 913 14.77 -21.59 8.90
CA PHE A 913 13.43 -21.33 8.38
C PHE A 913 13.16 -22.20 7.12
N THR A 914 12.96 -23.51 7.30
CA THR A 914 12.87 -24.53 6.25
C THR A 914 11.91 -25.67 6.60
N ASP A 915 11.59 -25.96 7.87
CA ASP A 915 10.52 -26.92 8.19
C ASP A 915 9.35 -26.27 8.94
N ILE A 916 8.33 -25.88 8.18
CA ILE A 916 6.97 -25.79 8.70
C ILE A 916 6.42 -27.22 8.66
N ASP A 917 6.46 -27.91 9.80
CA ASP A 917 5.74 -29.17 9.96
C ASP A 917 4.23 -28.89 9.94
N PHE A 918 3.58 -29.31 8.85
CA PHE A 918 2.12 -29.34 8.68
C PHE A 918 1.56 -30.75 8.90
N SER A 919 2.24 -31.60 9.67
CA SER A 919 1.64 -32.86 10.10
C SER A 919 0.40 -32.55 10.95
N PRO A 920 -0.78 -33.11 10.64
CA PRO A 920 -1.90 -33.04 11.55
C PRO A 920 -1.47 -33.70 12.86
N VAL A 921 -1.72 -33.03 13.98
CA VAL A 921 -1.69 -33.67 15.29
C VAL A 921 -2.57 -34.91 15.18
N GLU A 922 -1.99 -36.10 15.25
CA GLU A 922 -2.73 -37.33 15.47
C GLU A 922 -3.41 -37.19 16.83
N THR A 923 -4.65 -36.71 16.83
CA THR A 923 -5.54 -36.91 17.95
C THR A 923 -5.84 -38.40 18.00
N ASP A 924 -5.34 -39.03 19.06
CA ASP A 924 -5.60 -40.41 19.45
C ASP A 924 -7.06 -40.79 19.15
N LYS A 925 -7.27 -41.62 18.14
CA LYS A 925 -8.59 -42.17 17.79
C LYS A 925 -8.95 -43.24 18.82
N SER A 926 -9.44 -42.81 19.97
CA SER A 926 -10.20 -43.67 20.87
C SER A 926 -11.33 -42.92 21.58
N ALA A 927 -12.23 -42.33 20.78
CA ALA A 927 -13.57 -42.01 21.27
C ALA A 927 -14.59 -42.15 20.13
N ASP A 928 -15.56 -43.03 20.36
CA ASP A 928 -16.61 -43.49 19.46
C ASP A 928 -17.44 -42.31 18.89
N SER A 929 -17.28 -42.02 17.59
CA SER A 929 -17.85 -40.84 16.90
C SER A 929 -19.37 -40.82 16.85
N SER A 930 -20.03 -41.92 17.19
CA SER A 930 -21.48 -42.05 17.27
C SER A 930 -22.10 -41.23 18.41
N THR A 931 -21.38 -41.04 19.52
CA THR A 931 -21.89 -40.31 20.71
C THR A 931 -21.78 -38.80 20.58
N ALA A 932 -20.73 -38.29 19.94
CA ALA A 932 -20.52 -36.85 19.73
C ALA A 932 -21.54 -36.25 18.75
N ILE A 933 -21.92 -36.99 17.70
CA ILE A 933 -22.95 -36.56 16.75
C ILE A 933 -24.33 -36.54 17.41
N ALA A 934 -24.64 -37.51 18.27
CA ALA A 934 -25.89 -37.53 19.03
C ALA A 934 -26.00 -36.34 20.00
N ILE A 935 -24.91 -35.98 20.69
CA ILE A 935 -24.86 -34.81 21.59
C ILE A 935 -25.02 -33.51 20.78
N ALA A 936 -24.37 -33.38 19.64
CA ALA A 936 -24.49 -32.20 18.78
C ALA A 936 -25.92 -31.99 18.24
N ILE A 937 -26.61 -33.07 17.87
CA ILE A 937 -28.01 -33.02 17.44
C ILE A 937 -28.92 -32.60 18.60
N VAL A 938 -28.72 -33.17 19.80
CA VAL A 938 -29.51 -32.80 20.99
C VAL A 938 -29.30 -31.34 21.39
N VAL A 939 -28.06 -30.85 21.37
CA VAL A 939 -27.75 -29.44 21.66
C VAL A 939 -28.38 -28.50 20.63
N SER A 940 -28.35 -28.88 19.35
CA SER A 940 -28.97 -28.09 18.27
C SER A 940 -30.48 -28.01 18.41
N VAL A 941 -31.14 -29.12 18.77
CA VAL A 941 -32.59 -29.16 19.02
C VAL A 941 -32.94 -28.30 20.23
N ILE A 942 -32.16 -28.36 21.32
CA ILE A 942 -32.37 -27.53 22.51
C ILE A 942 -32.25 -26.03 22.18
N LEU A 943 -31.26 -25.63 21.37
CA LEU A 943 -31.07 -24.25 20.92
C LEU A 943 -32.25 -23.74 20.10
N VAL A 944 -32.79 -24.55 19.17
CA VAL A 944 -33.98 -24.20 18.38
C VAL A 944 -35.20 -24.03 19.28
N VAL A 945 -35.38 -24.91 20.27
CA VAL A 945 -36.49 -24.80 21.23
C VAL A 945 -36.37 -23.54 22.08
N ILE A 946 -35.16 -23.19 22.55
CA ILE A 946 -34.93 -21.95 23.31
C ILE A 946 -35.25 -20.72 22.45
N LEU A 947 -34.84 -20.69 21.18
CA LEU A 947 -35.15 -19.58 20.27
C LEU A 947 -36.65 -19.45 19.99
N LEU A 948 -37.37 -20.58 19.85
CA LEU A 948 -38.83 -20.57 19.71
C LEU A 948 -39.53 -20.07 20.97
N ILE A 949 -39.04 -20.43 22.17
CA ILE A 949 -39.57 -19.93 23.44
C ILE A 949 -39.34 -18.42 23.56
N ILE A 950 -38.13 -17.94 23.24
CA ILE A 950 -37.81 -16.49 23.24
C ILE A 950 -38.71 -15.75 22.24
N GLY A 951 -38.85 -16.26 21.02
CA GLY A 951 -39.74 -15.71 20.01
C GLY A 951 -41.20 -15.65 20.47
N PHE A 952 -41.68 -16.69 21.15
CA PHE A 952 -43.03 -16.74 21.72
C PHE A 952 -43.22 -15.74 22.87
N ILE A 953 -42.20 -15.55 23.73
CA ILE A 953 -42.22 -14.56 24.82
C ILE A 953 -42.26 -13.13 24.24
N VAL A 954 -41.44 -12.85 23.22
CA VAL A 954 -41.43 -11.55 22.52
C VAL A 954 -42.77 -11.30 21.83
N TYR A 955 -43.31 -12.29 21.12
CA TYR A 955 -44.62 -12.21 20.49
C TYR A 955 -45.75 -11.94 21.51
N ARG A 956 -45.74 -12.61 22.67
CA ARG A 956 -46.70 -12.36 23.75
C ARG A 956 -46.57 -10.96 24.35
N LYS A 957 -45.34 -10.44 24.52
CA LYS A 957 -45.12 -9.05 24.97
C LYS A 957 -45.65 -8.05 23.95
N PHE A 958 -45.43 -8.30 22.65
CA PHE A 958 -45.93 -7.43 21.58
C PHE A 958 -47.47 -7.45 21.49
N LYS A 959 -48.09 -8.62 21.63
CA LYS A 959 -49.56 -8.76 21.63
C LYS A 959 -50.23 -8.12 22.85
N ARG A 960 -49.56 -8.13 24.03
CA ARG A 960 -50.03 -7.41 25.22
C ARG A 960 -49.92 -5.88 25.09
N ALA A 961 -48.90 -5.37 24.40
CA ALA A 961 -48.77 -3.93 24.12
C ALA A 961 -49.82 -3.42 23.11
N SER A 962 -50.27 -4.28 22.18
CA SER A 962 -51.29 -3.92 21.19
C SER A 962 -52.73 -3.87 21.73
N SER A 963 -53.03 -4.44 22.90
CA SER A 963 -54.37 -4.42 23.51
C SER A 963 -54.64 -3.21 24.41
N TYR A 964 -53.66 -2.35 24.67
CA TYR A 964 -53.81 -1.19 25.57
C TYR A 964 -54.10 0.15 24.87
N ASN A 965 -54.14 0.18 23.53
CA ASN A 965 -54.29 1.42 22.74
C ASN A 965 -55.60 1.54 21.94
N VAL A 966 -56.64 0.78 22.30
CA VAL A 966 -58.00 0.96 21.78
C VAL A 966 -58.95 1.26 22.93
N ASN A 967 -58.84 2.47 23.48
CA ASN A 967 -59.92 3.21 24.14
C ASN A 967 -59.35 4.50 24.72
N TYR A 968 -59.56 5.60 24.01
CA TYR A 968 -60.03 6.90 24.50
C TYR A 968 -59.63 7.99 23.51
N ASN A 969 -60.60 8.42 22.71
CA ASN A 969 -60.55 9.69 22.00
C ASN A 969 -61.97 10.25 21.96
N VAL A 970 -62.38 10.98 23.01
CA VAL A 970 -63.52 11.90 22.96
C VAL A 970 -63.25 13.07 23.93
N ASN A 971 -62.95 14.22 23.31
CA ASN A 971 -63.36 15.58 23.64
C ASN A 971 -63.03 16.26 24.99
N GLN A 972 -62.47 17.46 24.78
CA GLN A 972 -62.86 18.76 25.34
C GLN A 972 -62.12 19.33 26.58
N ASN A 973 -61.48 20.46 26.29
CA ASN A 973 -61.61 21.76 26.95
C ASN A 973 -61.09 22.00 28.39
N ILE A 974 -60.14 22.95 28.44
CA ILE A 974 -60.16 24.20 29.24
C ILE A 974 -59.80 24.12 30.75
N LYS A 975 -58.78 24.94 31.08
CA LYS A 975 -58.45 25.65 32.35
C LYS A 975 -57.87 24.89 33.55
N GLY A 976 -56.63 25.29 33.89
CA GLY A 976 -56.39 26.05 35.14
C GLY A 976 -55.65 25.34 36.30
N GLY A 977 -54.68 26.07 36.89
CA GLY A 977 -54.22 25.93 38.30
C GLY A 977 -53.07 24.93 38.53
N ILE A 978 -51.82 25.36 38.74
CA ILE A 978 -51.17 25.90 39.98
C ILE A 978 -50.57 24.80 40.90
N ASP A 979 -49.26 24.96 41.18
CA ASP A 979 -48.43 24.49 42.32
C ASP A 979 -48.18 22.98 42.53
N LYS A 980 -47.03 22.47 43.01
CA LYS A 980 -45.69 23.00 43.35
C LYS A 980 -44.77 21.78 43.62
N ASN A 981 -43.47 21.95 43.34
CA ASN A 981 -42.28 21.42 44.05
C ASN A 981 -41.27 20.57 43.23
N GLN A 982 -40.21 21.26 42.78
CA GLN A 982 -38.75 21.01 42.90
C GLN A 982 -38.10 19.61 42.66
N PRO A 983 -36.79 19.55 42.33
CA PRO A 983 -35.99 20.43 41.48
C PRO A 983 -35.14 19.67 40.43
N THR A 984 -34.86 20.34 39.32
CA THR A 984 -33.90 19.98 38.29
C THR A 984 -32.49 20.49 38.65
N SER A 985 -31.46 19.68 38.40
CA SER A 985 -30.10 20.17 38.17
C SER A 985 -29.61 19.62 36.83
N SER A 986 -29.35 20.54 35.92
CA SER A 986 -28.81 20.34 34.57
C SER A 986 -27.40 20.92 34.56
N VAL A 987 -26.42 20.15 34.09
CA VAL A 987 -25.08 20.65 33.75
C VAL A 987 -24.92 20.49 32.24
N GLU A 988 -24.95 21.63 31.55
CA GLU A 988 -24.58 21.79 30.14
C GLU A 988 -23.05 21.87 30.01
N TYR A 989 -22.52 21.23 28.96
CA TYR A 989 -21.13 21.31 28.55
C TYR A 989 -20.94 22.47 27.55
N HIS A 990 -20.07 23.42 27.87
CA HIS A 990 -19.57 24.45 26.95
C HIS A 990 -18.37 23.94 26.13
N PRO A 991 -18.30 24.25 24.81
CA PRO A 991 -17.08 24.08 24.02
C PRO A 991 -16.14 25.28 24.20
N VAL A 992 -14.85 25.00 24.44
CA VAL A 992 -13.77 25.99 24.60
C VAL A 992 -13.37 26.54 23.23
N LYS A 993 -13.45 27.87 23.08
CA LYS A 993 -12.85 28.65 21.98
C LYS A 993 -11.37 28.91 22.30
N LEU A 994 -10.50 28.67 21.32
CA LEU A 994 -9.10 29.12 21.31
C LEU A 994 -9.05 30.63 21.12
N SER A 995 -8.26 31.29 21.97
CA SER A 995 -8.10 32.74 22.09
C SER A 995 -7.20 33.33 21.00
N GLU A 996 -7.68 34.41 20.40
CA GLU A 996 -6.94 35.38 19.60
C GLU A 996 -5.90 36.12 20.47
N VAL A 997 -4.67 36.24 19.98
CA VAL A 997 -3.66 37.18 20.50
C VAL A 997 -3.75 38.45 19.67
N SER A 998 -4.06 39.55 20.35
CA SER A 998 -4.15 40.90 19.80
C SER A 998 -2.76 41.53 19.69
N ASP A 999 -2.36 41.92 18.47
CA ASP A 999 -1.28 42.87 18.22
C ASP A 999 -1.74 44.30 18.54
N GLU A 1000 -1.08 44.92 19.52
CA GLU A 1000 -1.17 46.35 19.78
C GLU A 1000 -0.10 47.09 18.96
N LYS A 1001 -0.58 48.11 18.23
CA LYS A 1001 0.23 49.07 17.46
C LYS A 1001 1.08 49.93 18.39
N GLU A 1002 2.35 50.13 18.05
CA GLU A 1002 3.08 51.36 18.39
C GLU A 1002 3.96 51.84 17.22
N ASN A 1003 4.06 53.17 17.15
CA ASN A 1003 4.50 54.00 16.04
C ASN A 1003 6.01 53.92 15.72
N LEU A 1004 6.37 53.74 14.44
CA LEU A 1004 7.13 54.67 13.56
C LEU A 1004 7.57 53.98 12.27
#